data_AF-A0A858ZSP7-F1
#
_entry.id   AF-A0A858ZSP7-F1
#
_cell.length_a   1.000
_cell.length_b   1.000
_cell.length_c   1.000
_cell.angle_alpha   90.00
_cell.angle_beta   90.00
_cell.angle_gamma   90.00
#
_symmetry.space_group_name_H-M   'P 1'
#
loop_
_entity.id
_entity.type
_entity.pdbx_description
1 polymer ?
#
loop_
_entity_poly.entity_id
_entity_poly.type
_entity_poly.pdbx_seq_one_letter_code
_entity_poly.pdbx_strand_id
1 'polypeptide(L)'
;MPHTPTPSRRKTLQMLAGLPLLPLGAGASATGLLAACGGGSDSTAAFKSASFTGMAAPTLANPAAMATTTVGSALKATFDDGSTQSFALAYQPFFITGDMVSNGKGGKLLAGGYYDIRNQPIIDATVAGGERQFFSDAPDGSSLLTVPNAKVDGVKGKPVFAVVQFEYTTWAQDGKTDMYGKLPSPIAVLTLDQDQATGKLSLVKYHNVDTSKVYGLWITCGASLSPWGTHLSSEEYEPDAFTIGSNAMFKAYSQNLYGDAARANPYHYGHMPEVTVNPDGSASIKKHFCMGRISHELVQVMPDQRTALMGDDATNSAYFVFVADREKDLSSGTLYAARVGAGFSIDPASGSAAPLTWIRLGSATSAEIEQLANTLKPADIMSVQAKDPGDASYTRIVANGKAEWIKINPGMDKAAAFLETHRYAAYKGASMGFTKMEGTTVNARDKVAYSALQNCEKSMVAGDAANVPGNGISIPRQLKAGVIMALSLRGGQKDTDGKAINSEWMPVDTKALLAGEDIAADALGNTANPDRIANPDNLKFSEKLRTLFIGEDSSQHVNNFLWAYNVDTRQLSRIMSIPAGGESTGLHAVDEINGWTYIMSNFQHAGDWGGIHGVVKDQLDPLIRANYRGKAGAAVGYLTGTPSQPRLG
;
A
#
# COMPACT_ATOMS: atom_id res chain seq x y z
N MET A 1 17.61 -60.74 -16.45
CA MET A 1 17.99 -61.99 -17.17
C MET A 1 16.87 -62.30 -18.16
N PRO A 2 17.19 -62.79 -19.36
CA PRO A 2 16.99 -62.04 -20.61
C PRO A 2 16.04 -62.73 -21.61
N HIS A 3 15.62 -61.97 -22.62
CA HIS A 3 15.72 -62.28 -24.06
C HIS A 3 14.52 -61.76 -24.87
N THR A 4 14.79 -60.66 -25.56
CA THR A 4 14.07 -60.13 -26.71
C THR A 4 14.30 -61.04 -27.93
N PRO A 5 13.26 -61.43 -28.69
CA PRO A 5 13.43 -61.93 -30.05
C PRO A 5 13.36 -60.78 -31.06
N THR A 6 14.44 -60.61 -31.82
CA THR A 6 14.53 -59.79 -33.03
C THR A 6 13.68 -60.33 -34.19
N PRO A 7 12.87 -59.51 -34.88
CA PRO A 7 12.42 -59.78 -36.25
C PRO A 7 13.44 -59.28 -37.27
N SER A 8 13.55 -60.01 -38.37
CA SER A 8 14.62 -59.98 -39.36
C SER A 8 14.58 -58.82 -40.35
N ARG A 9 15.77 -58.57 -40.94
CA ARG A 9 16.21 -57.54 -41.91
C ARG A 9 15.35 -57.25 -43.16
N ARG A 10 14.14 -57.82 -43.31
CA ARG A 10 13.31 -57.66 -44.51
C ARG A 10 12.13 -56.68 -44.37
N LYS A 11 11.92 -56.07 -43.20
CA LYS A 11 10.88 -55.05 -42.98
C LYS A 11 11.40 -53.63 -42.71
N THR A 12 12.71 -53.41 -42.70
CA THR A 12 13.33 -52.08 -42.43
C THR A 12 13.67 -51.29 -43.70
N LEU A 13 13.33 -51.80 -44.89
CA LEU A 13 13.73 -51.23 -46.20
C LEU A 13 12.59 -50.58 -46.99
N GLN A 14 11.43 -50.32 -46.39
CA GLN A 14 10.27 -49.72 -47.08
C GLN A 14 9.77 -48.39 -46.50
N MET A 15 10.53 -47.74 -45.62
CA MET A 15 10.09 -46.45 -45.05
C MET A 15 11.24 -45.43 -44.90
N LEU A 16 12.09 -45.30 -45.92
CA LEU A 16 13.11 -44.24 -46.03
C LEU A 16 13.32 -43.78 -47.49
N ALA A 17 12.25 -43.66 -48.26
CA ALA A 17 12.27 -42.97 -49.55
C ALA A 17 11.58 -41.60 -49.35
N GLY A 18 12.38 -40.53 -49.21
CA GLY A 18 11.82 -39.18 -49.25
C GLY A 18 12.56 -38.11 -48.45
N LEU A 19 13.90 -38.09 -48.41
CA LEU A 19 14.65 -36.88 -48.06
C LEU A 19 15.87 -36.75 -48.98
N PRO A 20 16.08 -35.59 -49.65
CA PRO A 20 17.18 -35.37 -50.58
C PRO A 20 18.46 -34.93 -49.83
N LEU A 21 19.59 -35.53 -50.22
CA LEU A 21 20.93 -35.21 -49.74
C LEU A 21 21.55 -34.04 -50.53
N LEU A 22 22.15 -33.11 -49.79
CA LEU A 22 23.01 -32.02 -50.27
C LEU A 22 24.29 -32.54 -50.97
N PRO A 23 24.81 -31.81 -51.97
CA PRO A 23 26.22 -31.87 -52.33
C PRO A 23 26.97 -30.59 -51.90
N LEU A 24 28.17 -30.76 -51.35
CA LEU A 24 29.18 -29.71 -51.13
C LEU A 24 30.11 -29.65 -52.36
N GLY A 25 30.38 -28.46 -52.89
CA GLY A 25 31.44 -28.24 -53.88
C GLY A 25 31.38 -26.91 -54.63
N ALA A 26 32.18 -25.94 -54.14
CA ALA A 26 32.73 -24.71 -54.73
C ALA A 26 32.38 -24.27 -56.18
N GLY A 27 32.08 -22.98 -56.36
CA GLY A 27 32.24 -22.29 -57.66
C GLY A 27 31.38 -21.03 -57.86
N ALA A 28 31.99 -19.87 -57.63
CA ALA A 28 31.76 -18.53 -58.21
C ALA A 28 30.39 -18.07 -58.80
N SER A 29 30.03 -16.84 -58.38
CA SER A 29 29.49 -15.70 -59.16
C SER A 29 27.99 -15.58 -59.52
N ALA A 30 27.45 -14.46 -59.01
CA ALA A 30 26.65 -13.42 -59.69
C ALA A 30 25.10 -13.46 -59.66
N THR A 31 24.56 -12.34 -59.14
CA THR A 31 23.31 -11.61 -59.54
C THR A 31 22.01 -12.41 -59.55
N GLY A 32 20.95 -12.10 -58.79
CA GLY A 32 20.40 -10.82 -58.36
C GLY A 32 18.91 -10.84 -58.72
N LEU A 33 18.01 -10.48 -57.81
CA LEU A 33 16.68 -9.94 -58.10
C LEU A 33 16.04 -9.41 -56.80
N LEU A 34 15.88 -8.09 -56.79
CA LEU A 34 15.11 -7.28 -55.86
C LEU A 34 13.61 -7.31 -56.20
N ALA A 35 12.82 -6.83 -55.23
CA ALA A 35 11.39 -6.48 -55.24
C ALA A 35 10.42 -7.63 -54.89
N ALA A 36 9.50 -7.50 -53.93
CA ALA A 36 8.71 -6.30 -53.64
C ALA A 36 8.58 -5.95 -52.14
N CYS A 37 8.74 -4.65 -51.87
CA CYS A 37 8.21 -3.97 -50.70
C CYS A 37 6.68 -3.87 -50.81
N GLY A 38 5.97 -4.19 -49.74
CA GLY A 38 4.59 -3.81 -49.51
C GLY A 38 4.44 -3.44 -48.05
N GLY A 39 4.46 -2.14 -47.76
CA GLY A 39 4.24 -1.61 -46.42
C GLY A 39 2.83 -1.92 -45.96
N GLY A 40 2.69 -2.91 -45.08
CA GLY A 40 1.58 -2.99 -44.16
C GLY A 40 2.05 -2.38 -42.85
N SER A 41 1.40 -1.31 -42.41
CA SER A 41 1.32 -1.08 -40.97
C SER A 41 0.71 -2.33 -40.37
N ASP A 42 1.48 -3.15 -39.65
CA ASP A 42 0.90 -4.15 -38.75
C ASP A 42 0.09 -3.36 -37.73
N SER A 43 -1.19 -3.12 -38.02
CA SER A 43 -2.12 -2.58 -37.06
C SER A 43 -2.36 -3.67 -36.03
N THR A 44 -1.50 -3.74 -35.03
CA THR A 44 -1.74 -4.55 -33.84
C THR A 44 -3.10 -4.13 -33.28
N ALA A 45 -4.01 -5.09 -33.13
CA ALA A 45 -5.35 -4.86 -32.61
C ALA A 45 -5.27 -4.06 -31.28
N ALA A 46 -6.12 -3.05 -31.13
CA ALA A 46 -6.07 -2.18 -29.96
C ALA A 46 -6.65 -2.90 -28.74
N PHE A 47 -6.06 -2.69 -27.57
CA PHE A 47 -6.59 -3.25 -26.32
C PHE A 47 -8.01 -2.73 -26.06
N LYS A 48 -8.92 -3.65 -25.71
CA LYS A 48 -10.33 -3.35 -25.47
C LYS A 48 -10.73 -3.57 -24.02
N SER A 49 -10.35 -4.70 -23.43
CA SER A 49 -10.71 -5.03 -22.05
C SER A 49 -9.81 -6.10 -21.44
N ALA A 50 -9.82 -6.18 -20.12
CA ALA A 50 -9.14 -7.18 -19.33
C ALA A 50 -10.11 -7.90 -18.38
N SER A 51 -9.83 -9.16 -18.10
CA SER A 51 -10.47 -9.95 -17.04
C SER A 51 -9.43 -10.83 -16.36
N PHE A 52 -9.66 -11.17 -15.09
CA PHE A 52 -8.79 -12.08 -14.36
C PHE A 52 -9.47 -13.44 -14.22
N THR A 53 -8.71 -14.51 -14.48
CA THR A 53 -9.08 -15.85 -14.03
C THR A 53 -8.50 -16.02 -12.63
N GLY A 54 -9.37 -16.11 -11.63
CA GLY A 54 -8.96 -16.25 -10.24
C GLY A 54 -8.43 -17.64 -9.89
N MET A 55 -7.92 -17.77 -8.67
CA MET A 55 -7.45 -19.01 -8.06
C MET A 55 -8.25 -19.38 -6.81
N ALA A 56 -8.27 -20.66 -6.45
CA ALA A 56 -8.80 -21.11 -5.16
C ALA A 56 -7.86 -20.72 -4.00
N ALA A 57 -8.40 -20.61 -2.78
CA ALA A 57 -7.57 -20.45 -1.58
C ALA A 57 -6.75 -21.73 -1.34
N PRO A 58 -5.48 -21.62 -0.93
CA PRO A 58 -4.68 -22.78 -0.58
C PRO A 58 -5.24 -23.48 0.67
N THR A 59 -4.96 -24.78 0.80
CA THR A 59 -5.46 -25.60 1.91
C THR A 59 -4.35 -26.52 2.43
N LEU A 60 -4.58 -27.19 3.57
CA LEU A 60 -3.65 -28.17 4.13
C LEU A 60 -3.41 -29.41 3.25
N ALA A 61 -4.15 -29.57 2.14
CA ALA A 61 -3.78 -30.53 1.10
C ALA A 61 -2.46 -30.17 0.39
N ASN A 62 -2.07 -28.89 0.42
CA ASN A 62 -0.77 -28.38 -0.03
C ASN A 62 -0.24 -27.30 0.94
N PRO A 63 0.31 -27.69 2.10
CA PRO A 63 0.78 -26.75 3.12
C PRO A 63 1.88 -25.81 2.63
N ALA A 64 2.71 -26.25 1.67
CA ALA A 64 3.75 -25.40 1.09
C ALA A 64 3.18 -24.17 0.38
N ALA A 65 2.00 -24.29 -0.26
CA ALA A 65 1.31 -23.17 -0.89
C ALA A 65 0.71 -22.19 0.15
N MET A 66 0.33 -22.67 1.34
CA MET A 66 -0.10 -21.79 2.44
C MET A 66 1.09 -21.09 3.11
N ALA A 67 2.29 -21.68 3.04
CA ALA A 67 3.50 -21.16 3.66
C ALA A 67 4.37 -20.31 2.72
N THR A 68 3.88 -19.96 1.53
CA THR A 68 4.57 -19.15 0.53
C THR A 68 3.59 -18.23 -0.21
N THR A 69 4.12 -17.22 -0.91
CA THR A 69 3.34 -16.48 -1.89
C THR A 69 2.95 -17.40 -3.05
N THR A 70 1.64 -17.62 -3.22
CA THR A 70 1.11 -18.51 -4.25
C THR A 70 0.28 -17.73 -5.27
N VAL A 71 0.56 -17.96 -6.55
CA VAL A 71 -0.17 -17.39 -7.68
C VAL A 71 -0.56 -18.52 -8.63
N GLY A 72 -1.86 -18.73 -8.79
CA GLY A 72 -2.46 -19.68 -9.74
C GLY A 72 -3.44 -19.01 -10.70
N SER A 73 -3.35 -17.69 -10.83
CA SER A 73 -4.29 -16.84 -11.58
C SER A 73 -3.73 -16.46 -12.95
N ALA A 74 -4.58 -15.86 -13.79
CA ALA A 74 -4.19 -15.37 -15.11
C ALA A 74 -4.88 -14.05 -15.45
N LEU A 75 -4.19 -13.19 -16.19
CA LEU A 75 -4.78 -12.03 -16.86
C LEU A 75 -5.17 -12.43 -18.28
N LYS A 76 -6.41 -12.14 -18.68
CA LYS A 76 -6.88 -12.29 -20.06
C LYS A 76 -7.16 -10.91 -20.65
N ALA A 77 -6.40 -10.53 -21.67
CA ALA A 77 -6.64 -9.35 -22.48
C ALA A 77 -7.50 -9.70 -23.69
N THR A 78 -8.42 -8.82 -24.04
CA THR A 78 -9.24 -8.89 -25.26
C THR A 78 -9.00 -7.62 -26.08
N PHE A 79 -8.86 -7.78 -27.39
CA PHE A 79 -8.59 -6.69 -28.33
C PHE A 79 -9.83 -6.34 -29.16
N ASP A 80 -9.77 -5.24 -29.89
CA ASP A 80 -10.89 -4.69 -30.67
C ASP A 80 -11.32 -5.57 -31.85
N ASP A 81 -10.41 -6.35 -32.42
CA ASP A 81 -10.67 -7.38 -33.43
C ASP A 81 -11.28 -8.68 -32.85
N GLY A 82 -11.45 -8.75 -31.53
CA GLY A 82 -12.00 -9.90 -30.81
C GLY A 82 -10.97 -10.99 -30.47
N SER A 83 -9.70 -10.82 -30.87
CA SER A 83 -8.62 -11.69 -30.43
C SER A 83 -8.40 -11.57 -28.92
N THR A 84 -7.87 -12.63 -28.30
CA THR A 84 -7.59 -12.66 -26.86
C THR A 84 -6.21 -13.21 -26.59
N GLN A 85 -5.54 -12.65 -25.60
CA GLN A 85 -4.25 -13.13 -25.10
C GLN A 85 -4.34 -13.39 -23.60
N SER A 86 -3.89 -14.56 -23.16
CA SER A 86 -3.83 -14.94 -21.75
C SER A 86 -2.40 -14.94 -21.25
N PHE A 87 -2.19 -14.35 -20.08
CA PHE A 87 -0.93 -14.29 -19.37
C PHE A 87 -1.10 -15.04 -18.05
N ALA A 88 -0.45 -16.19 -17.93
CA ALA A 88 -0.33 -16.85 -16.62
C ALA A 88 0.46 -15.92 -15.70
N LEU A 89 -0.11 -15.61 -14.53
CA LEU A 89 0.53 -14.76 -13.55
C LEU A 89 1.42 -15.62 -12.65
N ALA A 90 2.52 -15.04 -12.20
CA ALA A 90 3.39 -15.59 -11.16
C ALA A 90 3.88 -14.46 -10.26
N TYR A 91 4.45 -14.80 -9.12
CA TYR A 91 5.11 -13.82 -8.25
C TYR A 91 6.62 -13.79 -8.51
N GLN A 92 7.18 -12.59 -8.66
CA GLN A 92 8.63 -12.40 -8.83
C GLN A 92 9.16 -11.45 -7.75
N PRO A 93 9.90 -11.96 -6.74
CA PRO A 93 10.56 -11.10 -5.78
C PRO A 93 11.79 -10.42 -6.41
N PHE A 94 12.08 -9.20 -5.98
CA PHE A 94 13.38 -8.55 -6.17
C PHE A 94 14.41 -9.04 -5.14
N PHE A 95 13.95 -9.25 -3.90
CA PHE A 95 14.71 -9.79 -2.77
C PHE A 95 13.75 -10.26 -1.67
N ILE A 96 14.32 -10.93 -0.66
CA ILE A 96 13.72 -11.08 0.67
C ILE A 96 14.50 -10.15 1.62
N THR A 97 13.82 -9.40 2.49
CA THR A 97 14.49 -8.52 3.45
C THR A 97 15.52 -9.28 4.29
N GLY A 98 16.61 -8.61 4.63
CA GLY A 98 17.81 -9.25 5.18
C GLY A 98 18.77 -9.84 4.13
N ASP A 99 18.42 -9.80 2.83
CA ASP A 99 19.38 -10.04 1.75
C ASP A 99 20.44 -8.93 1.68
N MET A 100 21.69 -9.31 1.40
CA MET A 100 22.74 -8.35 1.03
C MET A 100 22.66 -8.08 -0.48
N VAL A 101 22.17 -6.90 -0.84
CA VAL A 101 21.91 -6.45 -2.22
C VAL A 101 22.94 -5.42 -2.70
N SER A 102 23.15 -5.31 -4.01
CA SER A 102 24.12 -4.39 -4.60
C SER A 102 23.82 -2.92 -4.27
N ASN A 103 24.83 -2.15 -3.88
CA ASN A 103 24.73 -0.70 -3.70
C ASN A 103 25.04 0.10 -5.00
N GLY A 104 25.30 -0.59 -6.11
CA GLY A 104 25.68 0.01 -7.39
C GLY A 104 27.10 0.60 -7.45
N LYS A 105 27.89 0.48 -6.38
CA LYS A 105 29.27 1.01 -6.25
C LYS A 105 30.29 -0.09 -5.92
N GLY A 106 29.98 -1.34 -6.26
CA GLY A 106 30.82 -2.52 -5.97
C GLY A 106 30.70 -3.07 -4.54
N GLY A 107 29.88 -2.47 -3.68
CA GLY A 107 29.57 -2.95 -2.33
C GLY A 107 28.15 -3.52 -2.22
N LYS A 108 27.76 -3.91 -1.01
CA LYS A 108 26.42 -4.39 -0.68
C LYS A 108 25.81 -3.63 0.50
N LEU A 109 24.49 -3.60 0.56
CA LEU A 109 23.68 -3.09 1.67
C LEU A 109 22.64 -4.14 2.08
N LEU A 110 22.19 -4.08 3.33
CA LEU A 110 21.13 -4.95 3.84
C LEU A 110 19.77 -4.41 3.41
N ALA A 111 19.00 -5.21 2.67
CA ALA A 111 17.65 -4.84 2.24
C ALA A 111 16.69 -4.76 3.44
N GLY A 112 15.98 -3.63 3.57
CA GLY A 112 15.09 -3.34 4.71
C GLY A 112 15.84 -3.01 6.01
N GLY A 113 17.15 -2.72 5.93
CA GLY A 113 17.97 -2.44 7.11
C GLY A 113 17.66 -1.10 7.77
N TYR A 114 17.74 -1.05 9.11
CA TYR A 114 17.46 0.15 9.91
C TYR A 114 18.69 1.04 10.13
N TYR A 115 18.47 2.36 10.14
CA TYR A 115 19.52 3.37 10.32
C TYR A 115 19.10 4.43 11.35
N ASP A 116 20.07 4.91 12.14
CA ASP A 116 19.89 6.01 13.09
C ASP A 116 19.87 7.37 12.37
N ILE A 117 19.65 8.46 13.12
CA ILE A 117 19.58 9.82 12.55
C ILE A 117 20.90 10.29 11.91
N ARG A 118 22.02 9.60 12.18
CA ARG A 118 23.35 9.85 11.61
C ARG A 118 23.67 8.89 10.45
N ASN A 119 22.65 8.21 9.94
CA ASN A 119 22.74 7.20 8.89
C ASN A 119 23.71 6.05 9.24
N GLN A 120 23.80 5.67 10.52
CA GLN A 120 24.53 4.49 10.96
C GLN A 120 23.58 3.29 11.14
N PRO A 121 23.98 2.07 10.76
CA PRO A 121 23.20 0.86 11.02
C PRO A 121 22.79 0.71 12.50
N ILE A 122 21.52 0.45 12.77
CA ILE A 122 21.04 0.10 14.11
C ILE A 122 21.28 -1.39 14.35
N ILE A 123 22.05 -1.72 15.39
CA ILE A 123 22.47 -3.08 15.69
C ILE A 123 21.55 -3.73 16.71
N ASP A 124 21.03 -4.90 16.37
CA ASP A 124 20.39 -5.85 17.26
C ASP A 124 21.48 -6.64 18.00
N ALA A 125 21.52 -6.44 19.32
CA ALA A 125 22.42 -7.14 20.23
C ALA A 125 21.67 -8.03 21.22
N THR A 126 20.43 -8.42 20.92
CA THR A 126 19.62 -9.27 21.82
C THR A 126 20.16 -10.71 21.94
N VAL A 127 20.99 -11.15 20.99
CA VAL A 127 21.68 -12.44 21.01
C VAL A 127 23.19 -12.19 21.11
N ALA A 128 23.79 -12.48 22.27
CA ALA A 128 25.21 -12.29 22.50
C ALA A 128 26.08 -13.10 21.52
N GLY A 129 27.03 -12.43 20.85
CA GLY A 129 27.88 -13.03 19.82
C GLY A 129 27.18 -13.30 18.48
N GLY A 130 25.91 -12.90 18.36
CA GLY A 130 25.09 -13.01 17.16
C GLY A 130 24.65 -11.66 16.62
N GLU A 131 25.32 -10.58 17.02
CA GLU A 131 24.93 -9.20 16.71
C GLU A 131 24.78 -8.97 15.21
N ARG A 132 23.69 -8.32 14.80
CA ARG A 132 23.40 -8.01 13.39
C ARG A 132 22.70 -6.66 13.27
N GLN A 133 22.71 -6.06 12.08
CA GLN A 133 21.83 -4.93 11.83
C GLN A 133 20.36 -5.38 11.86
N PHE A 134 19.48 -4.60 12.49
CA PHE A 134 18.03 -4.80 12.37
C PHE A 134 17.60 -4.68 10.90
N PHE A 135 16.64 -5.50 10.49
CA PHE A 135 15.93 -5.35 9.22
C PHE A 135 14.46 -5.69 9.38
N SER A 136 13.65 -5.12 8.50
CA SER A 136 12.20 -5.19 8.59
C SER A 136 11.68 -6.51 8.00
N ASP A 137 10.75 -7.15 8.71
CA ASP A 137 9.85 -8.18 8.19
C ASP A 137 8.56 -7.58 7.62
N ALA A 138 8.47 -6.25 7.54
CA ALA A 138 7.27 -5.51 7.20
C ALA A 138 7.47 -4.47 6.06
N PRO A 139 7.78 -4.91 4.83
CA PRO A 139 7.75 -4.02 3.67
C PRO A 139 6.31 -3.69 3.32
N ASP A 140 6.00 -2.41 3.25
CA ASP A 140 4.65 -1.91 3.00
C ASP A 140 4.59 -1.12 1.68
N GLY A 141 4.11 0.12 1.73
CA GLY A 141 3.84 1.01 0.63
C GLY A 141 4.95 1.03 -0.42
N SER A 142 4.54 0.84 -1.68
CA SER A 142 5.45 0.88 -2.81
C SER A 142 4.91 1.69 -3.98
N SER A 143 5.83 2.21 -4.79
CA SER A 143 5.51 2.86 -6.07
C SER A 143 6.55 2.50 -7.12
N LEU A 144 6.12 2.34 -8.37
CA LEU A 144 6.99 2.08 -9.52
C LEU A 144 6.92 3.28 -10.47
N LEU A 145 8.07 3.79 -10.89
CA LEU A 145 8.14 5.04 -11.66
C LEU A 145 9.33 5.07 -12.62
N THR A 146 9.30 6.05 -13.52
CA THR A 146 10.45 6.43 -14.35
C THR A 146 10.92 7.82 -13.97
N VAL A 147 12.21 8.08 -14.17
CA VAL A 147 12.79 9.41 -13.99
C VAL A 147 13.34 9.86 -15.34
N PRO A 148 12.98 11.07 -15.83
CA PRO A 148 13.51 11.60 -17.08
C PRO A 148 15.04 11.63 -17.08
N ASN A 149 15.64 11.23 -18.21
CA ASN A 149 17.09 11.20 -18.40
C ASN A 149 17.86 10.32 -17.39
N ALA A 150 17.20 9.37 -16.74
CA ALA A 150 17.85 8.44 -15.84
C ALA A 150 18.92 7.62 -16.54
N LYS A 151 20.07 7.49 -15.87
CA LYS A 151 21.19 6.66 -16.31
C LYS A 151 21.89 6.11 -15.08
N VAL A 152 21.84 4.80 -14.92
CA VAL A 152 22.45 4.10 -13.78
C VAL A 152 23.30 2.96 -14.30
N ASP A 153 24.53 2.86 -13.79
CA ASP A 153 25.46 1.80 -14.16
C ASP A 153 24.89 0.42 -13.80
N GLY A 154 25.09 -0.56 -14.70
CA GLY A 154 24.60 -1.93 -14.55
C GLY A 154 23.22 -2.20 -15.14
N VAL A 155 22.45 -1.16 -15.49
CA VAL A 155 21.20 -1.28 -16.26
C VAL A 155 21.53 -1.57 -17.72
N LYS A 156 20.90 -2.60 -18.31
CA LYS A 156 21.13 -3.03 -19.71
C LYS A 156 20.01 -2.56 -20.64
N GLY A 157 18.78 -2.60 -20.16
CA GLY A 157 17.58 -2.09 -20.81
C GLY A 157 17.29 -0.66 -20.39
N LYS A 158 16.05 -0.39 -19.97
CA LYS A 158 15.65 0.94 -19.46
C LYS A 158 15.64 0.96 -17.93
N PRO A 159 16.16 2.03 -17.30
CA PRO A 159 16.07 2.20 -15.87
C PRO A 159 14.61 2.45 -15.47
N VAL A 160 14.13 1.64 -14.54
CA VAL A 160 12.87 1.83 -13.82
C VAL A 160 13.21 1.90 -12.33
N PHE A 161 12.48 2.69 -11.57
CA PHE A 161 12.70 2.81 -10.13
C PHE A 161 11.49 2.30 -9.38
N ALA A 162 11.72 1.66 -8.24
CA ALA A 162 10.71 1.49 -7.22
C ALA A 162 11.15 2.22 -5.95
N VAL A 163 10.20 2.82 -5.23
CA VAL A 163 10.39 3.29 -3.85
C VAL A 163 9.57 2.40 -2.95
N VAL A 164 10.18 1.86 -1.90
CA VAL A 164 9.57 0.92 -0.96
C VAL A 164 9.86 1.40 0.46
N GLN A 165 8.82 1.51 1.27
CA GLN A 165 8.90 1.79 2.69
C GLN A 165 8.68 0.52 3.52
N PHE A 166 9.13 0.56 4.76
CA PHE A 166 9.14 -0.58 5.67
C PHE A 166 8.56 -0.15 7.00
N GLU A 167 7.38 -0.65 7.34
CA GLU A 167 6.54 -0.14 8.40
C GLU A 167 7.21 -0.33 9.77
N TYR A 168 7.55 -1.57 10.11
CA TYR A 168 8.17 -1.93 11.40
C TYR A 168 9.01 -3.22 11.35
N THR A 169 9.48 -3.65 12.52
CA THR A 169 10.03 -5.00 12.77
C THR A 169 9.24 -5.63 13.90
N THR A 170 8.71 -6.84 13.72
CA THR A 170 7.86 -7.48 14.74
C THR A 170 8.68 -7.86 15.99
N TRP A 171 9.78 -8.58 15.78
CA TRP A 171 10.61 -9.14 16.86
C TRP A 171 12.09 -8.85 16.64
N ALA A 172 12.83 -8.66 17.74
CA ALA A 172 14.28 -8.77 17.71
C ALA A 172 14.73 -10.22 17.42
N GLN A 173 16.02 -10.40 17.18
CA GLN A 173 16.63 -11.68 16.82
C GLN A 173 16.44 -12.79 17.87
N ASP A 174 16.26 -12.42 19.14
CA ASP A 174 15.94 -13.37 20.22
C ASP A 174 14.55 -14.03 20.07
N GLY A 175 13.71 -13.51 19.17
CA GLY A 175 12.34 -13.97 18.91
C GLY A 175 11.38 -13.72 20.07
N LYS A 176 11.70 -12.80 20.99
CA LYS A 176 10.93 -12.52 22.21
C LYS A 176 10.79 -11.03 22.52
N THR A 177 11.80 -10.23 22.17
CA THR A 177 11.75 -8.78 22.38
C THR A 177 10.91 -8.16 21.28
N ASP A 178 9.73 -7.67 21.65
CA ASP A 178 8.84 -6.93 20.76
C ASP A 178 9.52 -5.66 20.25
N MET A 179 9.43 -5.40 18.94
CA MET A 179 10.05 -4.26 18.27
C MET A 179 9.07 -3.37 17.51
N TYR A 180 7.77 -3.68 17.56
CA TYR A 180 6.73 -2.89 16.88
C TYR A 180 6.78 -1.41 17.31
N GLY A 181 6.90 -0.51 16.33
CA GLY A 181 6.99 0.93 16.54
C GLY A 181 8.23 1.45 17.29
N LYS A 182 9.26 0.61 17.52
CA LYS A 182 10.46 1.00 18.31
C LYS A 182 11.66 1.38 17.47
N LEU A 183 11.58 1.30 16.15
CA LEU A 183 12.65 1.63 15.22
C LEU A 183 12.17 2.66 14.19
N PRO A 184 13.05 3.51 13.64
CA PRO A 184 12.69 4.45 12.57
C PRO A 184 12.46 3.71 11.25
N SER A 185 11.26 3.84 10.68
CA SER A 185 10.87 3.14 9.45
C SER A 185 11.84 3.42 8.29
N PRO A 186 12.45 2.38 7.69
CA PRO A 186 13.30 2.52 6.52
C PRO A 186 12.49 2.90 5.27
N ILE A 187 13.13 3.59 4.33
CA ILE A 187 12.61 3.78 2.97
C ILE A 187 13.76 3.75 1.97
N ALA A 188 13.56 3.07 0.85
CA ALA A 188 14.63 2.80 -0.11
C ALA A 188 14.19 2.94 -1.57
N VAL A 189 15.13 3.37 -2.40
CA VAL A 189 15.02 3.34 -3.86
C VAL A 189 15.66 2.07 -4.40
N LEU A 190 14.90 1.31 -5.16
CA LEU A 190 15.37 0.21 -6.00
C LEU A 190 15.55 0.75 -7.41
N THR A 191 16.76 0.60 -7.96
CA THR A 191 16.98 0.74 -9.40
C THR A 191 16.83 -0.62 -10.07
N LEU A 192 15.93 -0.70 -11.03
CA LEU A 192 15.55 -1.91 -11.74
C LEU A 192 15.96 -1.81 -13.22
N ASP A 193 16.50 -2.91 -13.74
CA ASP A 193 16.69 -3.12 -15.17
C ASP A 193 15.40 -3.68 -15.78
N GLN A 194 14.76 -2.91 -16.66
CA GLN A 194 13.61 -3.38 -17.42
C GLN A 194 14.05 -3.98 -18.76
N ASP A 195 13.94 -5.29 -18.86
CA ASP A 195 14.23 -6.03 -20.09
C ASP A 195 13.30 -5.54 -21.22
N GLN A 196 13.88 -5.12 -22.34
CA GLN A 196 13.13 -4.48 -23.42
C GLN A 196 12.33 -5.46 -24.28
N ALA A 197 12.65 -6.76 -24.25
CA ALA A 197 11.96 -7.78 -25.02
C ALA A 197 10.78 -8.39 -24.24
N THR A 198 10.90 -8.47 -22.92
CA THR A 198 9.97 -9.21 -22.05
C THR A 198 9.29 -8.35 -21.00
N GLY A 199 9.78 -7.13 -20.73
CA GLY A 199 9.29 -6.27 -19.67
C GLY A 199 9.66 -6.74 -18.26
N LYS A 200 10.44 -7.81 -18.09
CA LYS A 200 10.83 -8.28 -16.75
C LYS A 200 11.71 -7.24 -16.05
N LEU A 201 11.49 -7.09 -14.75
CA LEU A 201 12.24 -6.17 -13.89
C LEU A 201 13.25 -6.97 -13.06
N SER A 202 14.50 -6.51 -12.99
CA SER A 202 15.55 -7.12 -12.18
C SER A 202 16.28 -6.07 -11.35
N LEU A 203 16.56 -6.35 -10.09
CA LEU A 203 17.27 -5.40 -9.22
C LEU A 203 18.74 -5.22 -9.65
N VAL A 204 19.14 -3.96 -9.79
CA VAL A 204 20.53 -3.56 -10.10
C VAL A 204 21.21 -2.89 -8.91
N LYS A 205 20.48 -1.97 -8.26
CA LYS A 205 21.01 -1.14 -7.17
C LYS A 205 19.92 -0.90 -6.13
N TYR A 206 20.33 -0.91 -4.86
CA TYR A 206 19.53 -0.55 -3.71
C TYR A 206 20.15 0.68 -3.03
N HIS A 207 19.32 1.66 -2.67
CA HIS A 207 19.74 2.90 -2.03
C HIS A 207 18.79 3.28 -0.89
N ASN A 208 19.31 3.35 0.33
CA ASN A 208 18.57 3.89 1.47
C ASN A 208 18.42 5.40 1.33
N VAL A 209 17.20 5.89 1.52
CA VAL A 209 16.93 7.33 1.53
C VAL A 209 17.36 7.90 2.89
N ASP A 210 18.12 8.99 2.87
CA ASP A 210 18.51 9.71 4.08
C ASP A 210 17.32 10.50 4.65
N THR A 211 16.83 10.08 5.82
CA THR A 211 15.66 10.67 6.49
C THR A 211 16.05 11.67 7.59
N SER A 212 17.33 11.97 7.76
CA SER A 212 17.83 12.86 8.82
C SER A 212 17.23 14.27 8.77
N LYS A 213 16.94 14.77 7.56
CA LYS A 213 16.33 16.08 7.32
C LYS A 213 14.84 16.17 7.63
N VAL A 214 14.19 15.04 7.89
CA VAL A 214 12.75 14.95 8.22
C VAL A 214 12.51 14.29 9.58
N TYR A 215 13.54 14.31 10.45
CA TYR A 215 13.49 13.83 11.83
C TYR A 215 13.32 12.31 11.97
N GLY A 216 13.68 11.53 10.95
CA GLY A 216 13.32 10.11 10.88
C GLY A 216 11.86 9.90 10.48
N LEU A 217 11.50 8.64 10.23
CA LEU A 217 10.13 8.26 9.86
C LEU A 217 9.51 7.39 10.95
N TRP A 218 8.20 7.55 11.14
CA TRP A 218 7.42 6.85 12.15
C TRP A 218 6.36 5.98 11.48
N ILE A 219 6.45 4.67 11.67
CA ILE A 219 5.46 3.63 11.28
C ILE A 219 4.88 3.94 9.90
N THR A 220 5.71 3.80 8.86
CA THR A 220 5.29 4.18 7.50
C THR A 220 4.45 3.09 6.85
N CYS A 221 3.19 3.38 6.50
CA CYS A 221 2.24 2.36 6.05
C CYS A 221 2.03 2.33 4.53
N GLY A 222 0.82 2.54 4.02
CA GLY A 222 0.54 2.61 2.59
C GLY A 222 1.27 3.74 1.84
N ALA A 223 1.29 3.64 0.50
CA ALA A 223 1.89 4.68 -0.34
C ALA A 223 1.16 4.88 -1.67
N SER A 224 1.43 6.00 -2.33
CA SER A 224 0.99 6.26 -3.69
C SER A 224 2.06 6.96 -4.53
N LEU A 225 1.80 7.07 -5.83
CA LEU A 225 2.61 7.88 -6.73
C LEU A 225 1.83 9.16 -7.05
N SER A 226 2.46 10.31 -6.86
CA SER A 226 1.87 11.59 -7.26
C SER A 226 1.76 11.67 -8.79
N PRO A 227 0.83 12.49 -9.33
CA PRO A 227 0.77 12.76 -10.77
C PRO A 227 2.04 13.39 -11.37
N TRP A 228 2.97 13.88 -10.54
CA TRP A 228 4.26 14.45 -10.97
C TRP A 228 5.45 13.52 -10.72
N GLY A 229 5.21 12.25 -10.38
CA GLY A 229 6.26 11.22 -10.36
C GLY A 229 7.11 11.21 -9.09
N THR A 230 6.51 11.52 -7.93
CA THR A 230 7.13 11.37 -6.61
C THR A 230 6.37 10.36 -5.78
N HIS A 231 7.09 9.68 -4.90
CA HIS A 231 6.49 8.71 -3.98
C HIS A 231 5.92 9.44 -2.76
N LEU A 232 4.63 9.27 -2.53
CA LEU A 232 3.90 9.79 -1.37
C LEU A 232 3.80 8.67 -0.34
N SER A 233 4.61 8.79 0.70
CA SER A 233 4.61 7.92 1.87
C SER A 233 3.54 8.39 2.87
N SER A 234 3.42 7.70 3.99
CA SER A 234 2.48 8.00 5.07
C SER A 234 3.13 7.67 6.41
N GLU A 235 2.77 8.38 7.48
CA GLU A 235 3.14 8.01 8.85
C GLU A 235 1.85 7.73 9.62
N GLU A 236 1.72 6.51 10.11
CA GLU A 236 0.53 6.01 10.78
C GLU A 236 0.65 6.13 12.32
N TYR A 237 -0.48 6.06 13.03
CA TYR A 237 -0.60 6.07 14.49
C TYR A 237 0.20 7.17 15.16
N GLU A 238 -0.18 8.42 14.91
CA GLU A 238 0.57 9.56 15.39
C GLU A 238 0.71 9.53 16.93
N PRO A 239 1.92 9.71 17.49
CA PRO A 239 2.13 9.57 18.92
C PRO A 239 1.38 10.66 19.71
N ASP A 240 0.40 10.30 20.55
CA ASP A 240 -0.40 11.29 21.30
C ASP A 240 0.47 12.15 22.22
N ALA A 241 0.57 13.44 21.91
CA ALA A 241 1.49 14.35 22.56
C ALA A 241 1.12 14.62 24.03
N PHE A 242 -0.17 14.51 24.40
CA PHE A 242 -0.62 14.68 25.80
C PHE A 242 -0.20 13.53 26.71
N THR A 243 0.00 12.34 26.17
CA THR A 243 0.34 11.13 26.95
C THR A 243 1.76 10.60 26.66
N ILE A 244 2.52 11.33 25.83
CA ILE A 244 3.83 10.90 25.32
C ILE A 244 4.86 10.62 26.40
N GLY A 245 4.80 11.35 27.53
CA GLY A 245 5.76 11.21 28.64
C GLY A 245 5.79 9.82 29.27
N SER A 246 4.72 9.03 29.13
CA SER A 246 4.61 7.64 29.60
C SER A 246 4.68 6.60 28.49
N ASN A 247 4.79 6.99 27.21
CA ASN A 247 4.80 6.05 26.10
C ASN A 247 6.16 5.35 25.97
N ALA A 248 6.22 4.07 26.34
CA ALA A 248 7.45 3.28 26.31
C ALA A 248 7.94 2.98 24.87
N MET A 249 7.01 2.79 23.93
CA MET A 249 7.34 2.57 22.51
C MET A 249 8.02 3.80 21.93
N PHE A 250 7.46 5.00 22.11
CA PHE A 250 8.04 6.24 21.62
C PHE A 250 9.42 6.56 22.24
N LYS A 251 9.60 6.25 23.53
CA LYS A 251 10.93 6.36 24.17
C LYS A 251 11.96 5.42 23.57
N ALA A 252 11.57 4.17 23.29
CA ALA A 252 12.44 3.21 22.62
C ALA A 252 12.77 3.63 21.18
N TYR A 253 11.78 4.13 20.44
CA TYR A 253 11.97 4.76 19.14
C TYR A 253 12.99 5.89 19.21
N SER A 254 12.81 6.84 20.14
CA SER A 254 13.73 7.96 20.33
C SER A 254 15.14 7.49 20.68
N GLN A 255 15.26 6.47 21.54
CA GLN A 255 16.55 5.87 21.90
C GLN A 255 17.25 5.25 20.69
N ASN A 256 16.53 4.50 19.85
CA ASN A 256 17.09 3.85 18.67
C ASN A 256 17.45 4.86 17.56
N LEU A 257 16.64 5.90 17.36
CA LEU A 257 16.88 6.91 16.33
C LEU A 257 17.95 7.93 16.72
N TYR A 258 17.90 8.47 17.95
CA TYR A 258 18.74 9.59 18.39
C TYR A 258 19.84 9.20 19.38
N GLY A 259 19.80 7.99 19.95
CA GLY A 259 20.65 7.62 21.08
C GLY A 259 20.19 8.21 22.42
N ASP A 260 19.03 8.85 22.46
CA ASP A 260 18.46 9.52 23.63
C ASP A 260 16.93 9.36 23.64
N ALA A 261 16.40 8.69 24.68
CA ALA A 261 14.98 8.43 24.86
C ALA A 261 14.09 9.68 25.01
N ALA A 262 14.67 10.87 25.25
CA ALA A 262 13.93 12.13 25.43
C ALA A 262 14.04 13.10 24.24
N ARG A 263 14.78 12.74 23.18
CA ARG A 263 15.12 13.66 22.09
C ARG A 263 14.00 13.86 21.07
N ALA A 264 13.26 12.80 20.76
CA ALA A 264 12.19 12.83 19.76
C ALA A 264 11.01 13.70 20.22
N ASN A 265 10.43 14.46 19.29
CA ASN A 265 9.25 15.29 19.53
C ASN A 265 8.03 14.65 18.86
N PRO A 266 6.92 14.35 19.58
CA PRO A 266 5.75 13.71 18.98
C PRO A 266 5.13 14.52 17.83
N TYR A 267 5.28 15.86 17.82
CA TYR A 267 4.75 16.71 16.76
C TYR A 267 5.54 16.64 15.45
N HIS A 268 6.68 15.94 15.41
CA HIS A 268 7.43 15.67 14.18
C HIS A 268 6.94 14.45 13.38
N TYR A 269 5.99 13.70 13.93
CA TYR A 269 5.51 12.43 13.38
C TYR A 269 4.00 12.42 13.17
N GLY A 270 3.51 11.56 12.27
CA GLY A 270 2.10 11.51 11.84
C GLY A 270 1.83 12.44 10.66
N HIS A 271 2.83 12.69 9.81
CA HIS A 271 2.75 13.56 8.65
C HIS A 271 3.08 12.80 7.37
N MET A 272 2.81 13.38 6.21
CA MET A 272 3.08 12.74 4.92
C MET A 272 4.50 13.04 4.39
N PRO A 273 5.41 12.05 4.29
CA PRO A 273 6.72 12.22 3.63
C PRO A 273 6.62 12.09 2.10
N GLU A 274 7.37 12.89 1.35
CA GLU A 274 7.45 12.83 -0.11
C GLU A 274 8.88 12.54 -0.56
N VAL A 275 9.08 11.43 -1.28
CA VAL A 275 10.38 11.04 -1.86
C VAL A 275 10.45 11.40 -3.34
N THR A 276 11.50 12.14 -3.70
CA THR A 276 11.86 12.43 -5.09
C THR A 276 13.08 11.60 -5.49
N VAL A 277 12.92 10.76 -6.52
CA VAL A 277 14.01 9.93 -7.06
C VAL A 277 14.83 10.73 -8.05
N ASN A 278 16.15 10.69 -7.90
CA ASN A 278 17.10 11.35 -8.78
C ASN A 278 17.48 10.45 -9.99
N PRO A 279 17.96 11.02 -11.11
CA PRO A 279 18.33 10.27 -12.31
C PRO A 279 19.37 9.16 -12.11
N ASP A 280 20.17 9.22 -11.04
CA ASP A 280 21.19 8.23 -10.69
C ASP A 280 20.69 7.13 -9.73
N GLY A 281 19.41 7.15 -9.36
CA GLY A 281 18.80 6.24 -8.39
C GLY A 281 19.12 6.54 -6.93
N SER A 282 19.65 7.73 -6.62
CA SER A 282 19.55 8.30 -5.27
C SER A 282 18.19 8.99 -5.05
N ALA A 283 17.94 9.53 -3.87
CA ALA A 283 16.71 10.30 -3.62
C ALA A 283 16.87 11.40 -2.56
N SER A 284 15.92 12.32 -2.55
CA SER A 284 15.69 13.30 -1.47
C SER A 284 14.29 13.15 -0.90
N ILE A 285 14.12 13.54 0.36
CA ILE A 285 12.84 13.48 1.08
C ILE A 285 12.50 14.84 1.71
N LYS A 286 11.20 15.14 1.77
CA LYS A 286 10.61 16.24 2.56
C LYS A 286 9.35 15.74 3.26
N LYS A 287 8.83 16.49 4.23
CA LYS A 287 7.63 16.14 5.02
C LYS A 287 6.60 17.27 4.97
N HIS A 288 5.35 16.95 4.69
CA HIS A 288 4.27 17.95 4.52
C HIS A 288 3.41 18.08 5.77
N PHE A 289 3.84 18.96 6.68
CA PHE A 289 3.15 19.22 7.94
C PHE A 289 1.77 19.89 7.77
N CYS A 290 1.53 20.60 6.65
CA CYS A 290 0.24 21.26 6.42
C CYS A 290 -0.87 20.33 5.94
N MET A 291 -0.61 19.03 5.74
CA MET A 291 -1.65 18.06 5.38
C MET A 291 -2.42 17.53 6.59
N GLY A 292 -2.12 18.04 7.78
CA GLY A 292 -2.72 17.60 9.04
C GLY A 292 -1.97 16.41 9.63
N ARG A 293 -1.87 16.41 10.95
CA ARG A 293 -1.33 15.29 11.72
C ARG A 293 -2.44 14.32 12.08
N ILE A 294 -2.51 13.22 11.35
CA ILE A 294 -3.50 12.13 11.49
C ILE A 294 -2.74 10.80 11.33
N SER A 295 -3.46 9.68 11.48
CA SER A 295 -2.92 8.35 11.21
C SER A 295 -3.01 8.07 9.71
N HIS A 296 -2.06 8.64 8.94
CA HIS A 296 -2.12 8.55 7.48
C HIS A 296 -1.90 7.10 7.08
N GLU A 297 -2.90 6.49 6.45
CA GLU A 297 -2.70 5.20 5.79
C GLU A 297 -2.13 5.42 4.39
N LEU A 298 -2.94 6.02 3.51
CA LEU A 298 -2.58 6.25 2.12
C LEU A 298 -3.13 7.58 1.64
N VAL A 299 -2.25 8.41 1.08
CA VAL A 299 -2.62 9.69 0.47
C VAL A 299 -2.73 9.55 -1.04
N GLN A 300 -3.90 9.84 -1.60
CA GLN A 300 -4.14 9.83 -3.04
C GLN A 300 -4.34 11.25 -3.57
N VAL A 301 -3.41 11.73 -4.39
CA VAL A 301 -3.56 13.01 -5.11
C VAL A 301 -4.39 12.83 -6.38
N MET A 302 -5.32 13.74 -6.61
CA MET A 302 -6.26 13.72 -7.73
C MET A 302 -5.63 14.26 -9.02
N PRO A 303 -6.26 14.03 -10.19
CA PRO A 303 -5.74 14.52 -11.48
C PRO A 303 -5.64 16.04 -11.62
N ASP A 304 -6.28 16.84 -10.77
CA ASP A 304 -6.06 18.29 -10.70
C ASP A 304 -4.71 18.67 -10.05
N GLN A 305 -3.96 17.69 -9.55
CA GLN A 305 -2.64 17.83 -8.97
C GLN A 305 -2.62 18.75 -7.73
N ARG A 306 -3.78 18.88 -7.07
CA ARG A 306 -3.98 19.73 -5.88
C ARG A 306 -4.70 19.01 -4.76
N THR A 307 -5.78 18.32 -5.12
CA THR A 307 -6.69 17.70 -4.15
C THR A 307 -6.09 16.37 -3.71
N ALA A 308 -5.95 16.17 -2.40
CA ALA A 308 -5.47 14.93 -1.82
C ALA A 308 -6.55 14.36 -0.90
N LEU A 309 -6.95 13.11 -1.17
CA LEU A 309 -7.75 12.29 -0.26
C LEU A 309 -6.80 11.49 0.63
N MET A 310 -7.11 11.40 1.92
CA MET A 310 -6.19 10.80 2.90
C MET A 310 -6.96 9.76 3.71
N GLY A 311 -6.46 8.52 3.68
CA GLY A 311 -6.86 7.47 4.63
C GLY A 311 -6.48 7.87 6.06
N ASP A 312 -7.30 7.47 7.01
CA ASP A 312 -7.15 7.80 8.44
C ASP A 312 -7.39 6.54 9.27
N ASP A 313 -6.31 5.79 9.51
CA ASP A 313 -6.34 4.58 10.32
C ASP A 313 -6.41 4.95 11.81
N ALA A 314 -7.63 5.22 12.26
CA ALA A 314 -7.91 5.44 13.67
C ALA A 314 -9.28 4.88 14.07
N THR A 315 -9.49 4.75 15.37
CA THR A 315 -10.84 4.66 15.94
C THR A 315 -11.39 6.06 16.13
N ASN A 316 -12.64 6.32 15.68
CA ASN A 316 -13.18 7.67 15.53
C ASN A 316 -12.45 8.49 14.45
N SER A 317 -12.09 7.89 13.32
CA SER A 317 -11.54 8.59 12.16
C SER A 317 -12.61 9.34 11.34
N ALA A 318 -12.17 10.15 10.37
CA ALA A 318 -13.03 10.90 9.45
C ALA A 318 -12.45 11.00 8.04
N TYR A 319 -13.28 11.30 7.05
CA TYR A 319 -12.77 11.64 5.72
C TYR A 319 -12.08 13.00 5.77
N PHE A 320 -10.78 13.03 5.46
CA PHE A 320 -9.99 14.24 5.33
C PHE A 320 -9.62 14.51 3.87
N VAL A 321 -9.66 15.79 3.50
CA VAL A 321 -9.20 16.28 2.20
C VAL A 321 -8.27 17.46 2.40
N PHE A 322 -7.14 17.44 1.71
CA PHE A 322 -6.26 18.59 1.57
C PHE A 322 -6.36 19.16 0.15
N VAL A 323 -6.44 20.47 0.01
CA VAL A 323 -6.41 21.15 -1.30
C VAL A 323 -5.23 22.09 -1.35
N ALA A 324 -4.25 21.78 -2.18
CA ALA A 324 -3.05 22.59 -2.35
C ALA A 324 -3.33 23.94 -3.04
N ASP A 325 -2.64 24.99 -2.59
CA ASP A 325 -2.75 26.33 -3.19
C ASP A 325 -2.19 26.39 -4.61
N ARG A 326 -1.27 25.46 -4.96
CA ARG A 326 -0.66 25.35 -6.29
C ARG A 326 -0.62 23.90 -6.74
N GLU A 327 -0.77 23.68 -8.05
CA GLU A 327 -0.63 22.36 -8.66
C GLU A 327 0.80 21.84 -8.43
N LYS A 328 0.92 20.54 -8.16
CA LYS A 328 2.20 19.84 -7.94
C LYS A 328 3.01 20.33 -6.73
N ASP A 329 2.40 21.10 -5.83
CA ASP A 329 3.07 21.64 -4.66
C ASP A 329 2.20 21.51 -3.41
N LEU A 330 2.43 20.45 -2.65
CA LEU A 330 1.73 20.18 -1.39
C LEU A 330 2.25 21.01 -0.20
N SER A 331 3.19 21.95 -0.41
CA SER A 331 3.80 22.71 0.68
C SER A 331 2.87 23.76 1.32
N SER A 332 1.74 24.09 0.70
CA SER A 332 0.71 24.96 1.26
C SER A 332 -0.69 24.61 0.75
N GLY A 333 -1.70 24.82 1.59
CA GLY A 333 -3.07 24.57 1.19
C GLY A 333 -4.09 24.72 2.31
N THR A 334 -5.26 24.12 2.11
CA THR A 334 -6.37 24.11 3.06
C THR A 334 -6.78 22.68 3.40
N LEU A 335 -6.94 22.38 4.68
CA LEU A 335 -7.38 21.10 5.22
C LEU A 335 -8.89 21.12 5.53
N TYR A 336 -9.58 20.05 5.17
CA TYR A 336 -11.01 19.86 5.36
C TYR A 336 -11.31 18.49 5.99
N ALA A 337 -12.42 18.42 6.74
CA ALA A 337 -12.99 17.17 7.24
C ALA A 337 -14.48 17.09 6.91
N ALA A 338 -14.98 15.88 6.65
CA ALA A 338 -16.37 15.69 6.22
C ALA A 338 -17.37 15.65 7.38
N ARG A 339 -18.60 16.11 7.11
CA ARG A 339 -19.83 15.67 7.76
C ARG A 339 -20.56 14.69 6.86
N VAL A 340 -20.93 13.55 7.43
CA VAL A 340 -21.74 12.50 6.80
C VAL A 340 -23.21 12.80 7.08
N GLY A 341 -24.00 12.94 6.01
CA GLY A 341 -25.44 13.16 6.10
C GLY A 341 -26.22 11.86 6.34
N ALA A 342 -27.55 11.97 6.29
CA ALA A 342 -28.44 10.83 6.50
C ALA A 342 -28.26 9.75 5.41
N GLY A 343 -28.57 8.51 5.75
CA GLY A 343 -28.55 7.37 4.82
C GLY A 343 -27.24 6.61 4.75
N PHE A 344 -26.31 6.81 5.70
CA PHE A 344 -25.11 6.01 5.79
C PHE A 344 -25.44 4.52 5.95
N SER A 345 -24.78 3.69 5.14
CA SER A 345 -24.96 2.24 5.13
C SER A 345 -23.69 1.56 4.67
N ILE A 346 -23.38 0.43 5.31
CA ILE A 346 -22.28 -0.46 4.92
C ILE A 346 -22.77 -1.65 4.08
N ASP A 347 -24.07 -1.73 3.78
CA ASP A 347 -24.65 -2.76 2.92
C ASP A 347 -24.63 -2.33 1.44
N PRO A 348 -23.85 -3.00 0.57
CA PRO A 348 -23.83 -2.70 -0.86
C PRO A 348 -25.20 -2.83 -1.54
N ALA A 349 -26.11 -3.64 -0.99
CA ALA A 349 -27.46 -3.81 -1.52
C ALA A 349 -28.40 -2.65 -1.17
N SER A 350 -28.05 -1.80 -0.19
CA SER A 350 -28.91 -0.70 0.25
C SER A 350 -29.13 0.36 -0.83
N GLY A 351 -28.16 0.53 -1.76
CA GLY A 351 -28.18 1.55 -2.80
C GLY A 351 -28.13 3.00 -2.29
N SER A 352 -28.06 3.21 -0.97
CA SER A 352 -28.05 4.52 -0.34
C SER A 352 -26.67 5.17 -0.46
N ALA A 353 -26.64 6.44 -0.86
CA ALA A 353 -25.44 7.26 -0.89
C ALA A 353 -25.62 8.41 0.10
N ALA A 354 -24.89 8.36 1.21
CA ALA A 354 -24.96 9.39 2.24
C ALA A 354 -24.22 10.63 1.75
N PRO A 355 -24.85 11.83 1.74
CA PRO A 355 -24.21 13.03 1.23
C PRO A 355 -23.08 13.47 2.16
N LEU A 356 -22.03 14.04 1.58
CA LEU A 356 -20.88 14.60 2.29
C LEU A 356 -20.86 16.12 2.17
N THR A 357 -20.60 16.81 3.27
CA THR A 357 -20.36 18.26 3.30
C THR A 357 -19.05 18.55 4.04
N TRP A 358 -18.36 19.63 3.70
CA TRP A 358 -16.96 19.82 4.10
C TRP A 358 -16.79 20.96 5.08
N ILE A 359 -16.21 20.68 6.24
CA ILE A 359 -15.80 21.68 7.21
C ILE A 359 -14.36 22.08 6.91
N ARG A 360 -14.12 23.38 6.72
CA ARG A 360 -12.76 23.92 6.66
C ARG A 360 -12.14 23.89 8.06
N LEU A 361 -11.03 23.18 8.22
CA LEU A 361 -10.28 23.15 9.47
C LEU A 361 -9.29 24.32 9.56
N GLY A 362 -8.50 24.53 8.51
CA GLY A 362 -7.49 25.57 8.50
C GLY A 362 -6.73 25.64 7.17
N SER A 363 -5.90 26.67 7.03
CA SER A 363 -4.95 26.79 5.91
C SER A 363 -3.61 27.26 6.45
N ALA A 364 -2.53 26.67 5.93
CA ALA A 364 -1.17 26.89 6.38
C ALA A 364 -0.16 26.44 5.31
N THR A 365 1.10 26.83 5.51
CA THR A 365 2.24 26.20 4.84
C THR A 365 2.87 25.13 5.74
N SER A 366 3.55 24.14 5.15
CA SER A 366 4.28 23.13 5.93
C SER A 366 5.37 23.76 6.81
N ALA A 367 6.05 24.81 6.33
CA ALA A 367 7.06 25.52 7.12
C ALA A 367 6.45 26.21 8.36
N GLU A 368 5.24 26.78 8.24
CA GLU A 368 4.53 27.34 9.40
C GLU A 368 4.23 26.26 10.45
N ILE A 369 3.70 25.11 10.02
CA ILE A 369 3.31 24.04 10.96
C ILE A 369 4.53 23.34 11.57
N GLU A 370 5.60 23.14 10.79
CA GLU A 370 6.87 22.65 11.31
C GLU A 370 7.43 23.59 12.39
N GLN A 371 7.36 24.90 12.18
CA GLN A 371 7.78 25.88 13.19
C GLN A 371 6.93 25.80 14.47
N LEU A 372 5.62 25.57 14.35
CA LEU A 372 4.75 25.34 15.51
C LEU A 372 5.11 24.03 16.23
N ALA A 373 5.34 22.95 15.48
CA ALA A 373 5.77 21.66 16.03
C ALA A 373 7.10 21.79 16.80
N ASN A 374 8.02 22.64 16.31
CA ASN A 374 9.32 22.89 16.93
C ASN A 374 9.24 23.72 18.23
N THR A 375 8.15 24.44 18.47
CA THR A 375 8.09 25.47 19.53
C THR A 375 7.03 25.22 20.58
N LEU A 376 5.88 24.65 20.20
CA LEU A 376 4.74 24.46 21.08
C LEU A 376 4.81 23.13 21.83
N LYS A 377 4.32 23.17 23.06
CA LYS A 377 3.95 21.99 23.85
C LYS A 377 2.44 21.78 23.76
N PRO A 378 1.92 20.57 24.07
CA PRO A 378 0.50 20.28 23.98
C PRO A 378 -0.38 21.25 24.78
N ALA A 379 0.03 21.56 26.01
CA ALA A 379 -0.67 22.49 26.88
C ALA A 379 -0.67 23.96 26.38
N ASP A 380 0.24 24.32 25.47
CA ASP A 380 0.22 25.64 24.84
C ASP A 380 -0.91 25.74 23.81
N ILE A 381 -1.31 24.61 23.19
CA ILE A 381 -2.36 24.51 22.17
C ILE A 381 -3.74 24.39 22.80
N MET A 382 -3.92 23.43 23.71
CA MET A 382 -5.21 23.13 24.32
C MET A 382 -5.08 22.44 25.67
N SER A 383 -6.17 22.48 26.45
CA SER A 383 -6.36 21.63 27.62
C SER A 383 -7.21 20.42 27.24
N VAL A 384 -6.84 19.23 27.72
CA VAL A 384 -7.57 17.97 27.53
C VAL A 384 -7.85 17.35 28.89
N GLN A 385 -9.10 16.99 29.16
CA GLN A 385 -9.54 16.33 30.38
C GLN A 385 -10.27 15.02 30.05
N ALA A 386 -9.93 13.93 30.74
CA ALA A 386 -10.59 12.63 30.55
C ALA A 386 -11.98 12.55 31.22
N LYS A 387 -12.34 13.55 32.01
CA LYS A 387 -13.62 13.65 32.72
C LYS A 387 -14.16 15.07 32.58
N ASP A 388 -15.48 15.20 32.71
CA ASP A 388 -16.15 16.49 32.69
C ASP A 388 -15.61 17.40 33.82
N PRO A 389 -14.98 18.55 33.49
CA PRO A 389 -14.51 19.48 34.51
C PRO A 389 -15.63 20.33 35.13
N GLY A 390 -16.87 20.24 34.65
CA GLY A 390 -17.96 21.12 35.07
C GLY A 390 -17.79 22.57 34.61
N ASP A 391 -16.92 22.81 33.63
CA ASP A 391 -16.61 24.12 33.07
C ASP A 391 -17.14 24.18 31.63
N ALA A 392 -18.13 25.05 31.39
CA ALA A 392 -18.79 25.21 30.11
C ALA A 392 -17.88 25.72 28.98
N SER A 393 -16.66 26.18 29.28
CA SER A 393 -15.66 26.51 28.26
C SER A 393 -14.97 25.30 27.64
N TYR A 394 -15.19 24.09 28.19
CA TYR A 394 -14.76 22.83 27.60
C TYR A 394 -15.85 22.24 26.71
N THR A 395 -15.44 21.67 25.58
CA THR A 395 -16.30 20.93 24.66
C THR A 395 -16.01 19.45 24.78
N ARG A 396 -17.07 18.66 25.00
CA ARG A 396 -16.96 17.20 24.97
C ARG A 396 -16.81 16.72 23.53
N ILE A 397 -15.80 15.90 23.28
CA ILE A 397 -15.55 15.21 22.02
C ILE A 397 -15.36 13.71 22.27
N VAL A 398 -15.34 12.92 21.20
CA VAL A 398 -14.80 11.56 21.23
C VAL A 398 -13.75 11.47 20.12
N ALA A 399 -12.55 11.06 20.50
CA ALA A 399 -11.42 10.87 19.58
C ALA A 399 -10.63 9.65 20.05
N ASN A 400 -10.10 8.86 19.11
CA ASN A 400 -9.26 7.70 19.42
C ASN A 400 -9.91 6.73 20.44
N GLY A 401 -11.22 6.50 20.28
CA GLY A 401 -12.03 5.62 21.14
C GLY A 401 -12.35 6.15 22.53
N LYS A 402 -12.01 7.42 22.84
CA LYS A 402 -12.15 7.98 24.19
C LYS A 402 -12.95 9.27 24.19
N ALA A 403 -13.83 9.41 25.17
CA ALA A 403 -14.47 10.68 25.46
C ALA A 403 -13.46 11.61 26.17
N GLU A 404 -13.34 12.82 25.66
CA GLU A 404 -12.47 13.87 26.20
C GLU A 404 -13.23 15.19 26.27
N TRP A 405 -12.84 16.07 27.19
CA TRP A 405 -13.30 17.45 27.27
C TRP A 405 -12.11 18.33 26.92
N ILE A 406 -12.23 19.09 25.84
CA ILE A 406 -11.14 19.93 25.36
C ILE A 406 -11.49 21.41 25.39
N LYS A 407 -10.45 22.23 25.57
CA LYS A 407 -10.53 23.69 25.46
C LYS A 407 -9.31 24.20 24.72
N ILE A 408 -9.52 24.78 23.55
CA ILE A 408 -8.45 25.36 22.72
C ILE A 408 -8.05 26.71 23.32
N ASN A 409 -6.74 26.94 23.43
CA ASN A 409 -6.23 28.20 23.95
C ASN A 409 -6.42 29.33 22.92
N PRO A 410 -6.62 30.59 23.37
CA PRO A 410 -6.82 31.72 22.46
C PRO A 410 -5.71 31.84 21.40
N GLY A 411 -6.09 31.92 20.12
CA GLY A 411 -5.16 32.06 19.00
C GLY A 411 -4.50 30.76 18.52
N MET A 412 -4.84 29.61 19.11
CA MET A 412 -4.21 28.32 18.80
C MET A 412 -4.99 27.46 17.80
N ASP A 413 -6.06 27.97 17.18
CA ASP A 413 -6.86 27.22 16.21
C ASP A 413 -6.04 26.62 15.07
N LYS A 414 -5.03 27.36 14.55
CA LYS A 414 -4.12 26.83 13.52
C LYS A 414 -3.29 25.66 14.06
N ALA A 415 -2.69 25.80 15.23
CA ALA A 415 -1.90 24.72 15.83
C ALA A 415 -2.78 23.49 16.11
N ALA A 416 -3.99 23.70 16.66
CA ALA A 416 -4.96 22.63 16.89
C ALA A 416 -5.37 21.93 15.58
N ALA A 417 -5.62 22.69 14.51
CA ALA A 417 -6.05 22.15 13.23
C ALA A 417 -5.03 21.22 12.57
N PHE A 418 -3.72 21.47 12.76
CA PHE A 418 -2.67 20.74 12.06
C PHE A 418 -1.81 19.84 12.96
N LEU A 419 -1.76 20.06 14.28
CA LEU A 419 -1.00 19.23 15.23
C LEU A 419 -1.88 18.35 16.13
N GLU A 420 -3.16 18.69 16.28
CA GLU A 420 -4.17 17.96 17.07
C GLU A 420 -5.42 17.68 16.20
N THR A 421 -5.20 17.29 14.94
CA THR A 421 -6.19 17.31 13.86
C THR A 421 -7.47 16.57 14.19
N HIS A 422 -7.40 15.34 14.74
CA HIS A 422 -8.60 14.57 15.11
C HIS A 422 -9.44 15.30 16.17
N ARG A 423 -8.79 15.78 17.24
CA ARG A 423 -9.46 16.53 18.33
C ARG A 423 -10.11 17.80 17.79
N TYR A 424 -9.39 18.54 16.94
CA TYR A 424 -9.89 19.75 16.34
C TYR A 424 -11.04 19.49 15.35
N ALA A 425 -10.96 18.44 14.53
CA ALA A 425 -12.04 18.04 13.63
C ALA A 425 -13.31 17.65 14.41
N ALA A 426 -13.17 16.86 15.48
CA ALA A 426 -14.27 16.54 16.39
C ALA A 426 -14.89 17.81 17.00
N TYR A 427 -14.06 18.74 17.47
CA TYR A 427 -14.47 20.03 18.03
C TYR A 427 -15.24 20.90 17.03
N LYS A 428 -14.83 20.89 15.76
CA LYS A 428 -15.53 21.61 14.67
C LYS A 428 -16.80 20.88 14.20
N GLY A 429 -17.08 19.70 14.74
CA GLY A 429 -18.28 18.90 14.45
C GLY A 429 -18.19 18.13 13.14
N ALA A 430 -16.99 17.65 12.77
CA ALA A 430 -16.83 16.64 11.73
C ALA A 430 -17.41 15.29 12.20
N SER A 431 -17.75 14.43 11.23
CA SER A 431 -18.25 13.08 11.50
C SER A 431 -17.10 12.14 11.86
N MET A 432 -16.55 12.30 13.07
CA MET A 432 -15.53 11.42 13.63
C MET A 432 -16.19 10.14 14.14
N GLY A 433 -16.09 9.05 13.40
CA GLY A 433 -16.82 7.82 13.73
C GLY A 433 -16.40 6.57 12.98
N PHE A 434 -15.68 6.70 11.87
CA PHE A 434 -15.13 5.54 11.17
C PHE A 434 -14.10 4.80 12.03
N THR A 435 -13.86 3.54 11.69
CA THR A 435 -12.79 2.71 12.24
C THR A 435 -11.91 2.24 11.11
N LYS A 436 -10.58 2.33 11.27
CA LYS A 436 -9.61 1.73 10.35
C LYS A 436 -9.84 2.11 8.87
N MET A 437 -9.82 3.41 8.55
CA MET A 437 -9.92 3.85 7.15
C MET A 437 -8.57 3.74 6.49
N GLU A 438 -8.38 2.63 5.78
CA GLU A 438 -7.08 2.28 5.26
C GLU A 438 -6.87 2.78 3.81
N GLY A 439 -6.70 1.87 2.85
CA GLY A 439 -6.34 2.22 1.49
C GLY A 439 -7.35 3.13 0.79
N THR A 440 -6.80 4.08 0.04
CA THR A 440 -7.56 5.05 -0.75
C THR A 440 -7.03 5.11 -2.18
N THR A 441 -7.91 5.10 -3.18
CA THR A 441 -7.53 5.20 -4.60
C THR A 441 -8.63 5.86 -5.43
N VAL A 442 -8.33 6.26 -6.67
CA VAL A 442 -9.28 6.94 -7.56
C VAL A 442 -9.45 6.21 -8.90
N ASN A 443 -10.70 6.09 -9.33
CA ASN A 443 -11.13 5.90 -10.71
C ASN A 443 -11.44 7.30 -11.27
N ALA A 444 -10.42 7.91 -11.85
CA ALA A 444 -10.42 9.25 -12.41
C ALA A 444 -11.43 9.38 -13.56
N ARG A 445 -11.53 8.34 -14.41
CA ARG A 445 -12.46 8.34 -15.55
C ARG A 445 -13.91 8.55 -15.11
N ASP A 446 -14.34 7.84 -14.07
CA ASP A 446 -15.73 7.90 -13.60
C ASP A 446 -15.93 8.90 -12.44
N LYS A 447 -14.86 9.58 -12.02
CA LYS A 447 -14.84 10.45 -10.84
C LYS A 447 -15.36 9.73 -9.59
N VAL A 448 -14.76 8.58 -9.27
CA VAL A 448 -15.08 7.81 -8.06
C VAL A 448 -13.80 7.57 -7.27
N ALA A 449 -13.79 7.91 -5.98
CA ALA A 449 -12.78 7.43 -5.05
C ALA A 449 -13.26 6.15 -4.36
N TYR A 450 -12.32 5.27 -4.03
CA TYR A 450 -12.56 4.10 -3.21
C TYR A 450 -11.78 4.25 -1.91
N SER A 451 -12.42 3.92 -0.78
CA SER A 451 -11.83 3.96 0.56
C SER A 451 -12.13 2.64 1.25
N ALA A 452 -11.12 2.00 1.82
CA ALA A 452 -11.30 0.83 2.63
C ALA A 452 -11.77 1.21 4.05
N LEU A 453 -12.65 0.40 4.61
CA LEU A 453 -12.92 0.30 6.03
C LEU A 453 -12.54 -1.12 6.42
N GLN A 454 -11.33 -1.29 6.96
CA GLN A 454 -10.78 -2.60 7.27
C GLN A 454 -11.71 -3.37 8.22
N ASN A 455 -12.33 -2.68 9.15
CA ASN A 455 -13.41 -3.21 9.95
C ASN A 455 -14.46 -2.12 10.22
N CYS A 456 -15.69 -2.55 10.48
CA CYS A 456 -16.77 -1.66 10.90
C CYS A 456 -17.18 -2.03 12.32
N GLU A 457 -16.54 -1.43 13.32
CA GLU A 457 -16.73 -1.79 14.73
C GLU A 457 -16.74 -0.57 15.66
N LYS A 458 -16.88 -0.81 16.97
CA LYS A 458 -16.73 0.18 18.05
C LYS A 458 -17.42 1.52 17.72
N SER A 459 -16.66 2.56 17.37
CA SER A 459 -17.17 3.92 17.11
C SER A 459 -18.21 4.01 16.01
N MET A 460 -18.29 3.02 15.12
CA MET A 460 -19.34 2.94 14.10
C MET A 460 -20.64 2.31 14.64
N VAL A 461 -20.59 1.50 15.70
CA VAL A 461 -21.72 0.67 16.14
C VAL A 461 -22.61 1.43 17.13
N ALA A 462 -23.91 1.45 16.85
CA ALA A 462 -24.89 2.11 17.71
C ALA A 462 -24.84 1.57 19.15
N GLY A 463 -24.69 2.47 20.13
CA GLY A 463 -24.68 2.12 21.55
C GLY A 463 -23.29 1.78 22.12
N ASP A 464 -22.25 1.67 21.29
CA ASP A 464 -20.87 1.58 21.76
C ASP A 464 -20.42 2.88 22.45
N ALA A 465 -19.53 2.79 23.43
CA ALA A 465 -19.04 3.95 24.18
C ALA A 465 -18.24 4.96 23.32
N ALA A 466 -17.61 4.48 22.24
CA ALA A 466 -16.91 5.30 21.27
C ALA A 466 -17.83 5.85 20.17
N ASN A 467 -19.08 5.38 20.05
CA ASN A 467 -20.02 5.92 19.08
C ASN A 467 -20.57 7.28 19.55
N VAL A 468 -20.65 8.24 18.63
CA VAL A 468 -21.19 9.58 18.90
C VAL A 468 -22.58 9.71 18.28
N PRO A 469 -23.67 9.67 19.07
CA PRO A 469 -25.01 9.80 18.54
C PRO A 469 -25.18 11.09 17.73
N GLY A 470 -25.74 10.95 16.52
CA GLY A 470 -26.01 12.09 15.64
C GLY A 470 -24.80 12.58 14.83
N ASN A 471 -23.63 11.93 14.91
CA ASN A 471 -22.48 12.28 14.08
C ASN A 471 -22.60 11.80 12.60
N GLY A 472 -23.69 11.15 12.21
CA GLY A 472 -23.94 10.67 10.84
C GLY A 472 -23.37 9.28 10.51
N ILE A 473 -22.56 8.68 11.40
CA ILE A 473 -21.96 7.36 11.22
C ILE A 473 -22.49 6.45 12.33
N SER A 474 -23.43 5.57 11.98
CA SER A 474 -23.97 4.59 12.90
C SER A 474 -24.49 3.38 12.15
N ILE A 475 -24.05 2.19 12.56
CA ILE A 475 -24.51 0.90 12.05
C ILE A 475 -25.13 0.08 13.19
N PRO A 476 -26.14 -0.76 12.91
CA PRO A 476 -26.85 -1.49 13.95
C PRO A 476 -26.02 -2.64 14.56
N ARG A 477 -25.02 -3.14 13.83
CA ARG A 477 -24.13 -4.22 14.27
C ARG A 477 -22.78 -4.09 13.59
N GLN A 478 -21.75 -4.59 14.25
CA GLN A 478 -20.41 -4.68 13.67
C GLN A 478 -20.38 -5.59 12.42
N LEU A 479 -19.41 -5.32 11.55
CA LEU A 479 -18.96 -6.21 10.49
C LEU A 479 -17.44 -6.23 10.54
N LYS A 480 -16.87 -7.32 11.06
CA LYS A 480 -15.41 -7.40 11.27
C LYS A 480 -14.65 -7.58 9.97
N ALA A 481 -15.26 -8.23 8.98
CA ALA A 481 -14.66 -8.46 7.66
C ALA A 481 -14.55 -7.19 6.79
N GLY A 482 -15.03 -6.04 7.28
CA GLY A 482 -14.83 -4.76 6.62
C GLY A 482 -15.63 -4.56 5.33
N VAL A 483 -15.46 -3.37 4.75
CA VAL A 483 -16.12 -2.95 3.52
C VAL A 483 -15.22 -2.03 2.70
N ILE A 484 -15.48 -1.95 1.40
CA ILE A 484 -14.94 -0.90 0.53
C ILE A 484 -16.07 0.07 0.24
N MET A 485 -15.83 1.35 0.51
CA MET A 485 -16.72 2.46 0.20
C MET A 485 -16.36 3.06 -1.15
N ALA A 486 -17.36 3.51 -1.89
CA ALA A 486 -17.22 4.31 -3.11
C ALA A 486 -17.77 5.71 -2.86
N LEU A 487 -17.01 6.72 -3.24
CA LEU A 487 -17.35 8.12 -3.07
C LEU A 487 -17.41 8.81 -4.44
N SER A 488 -18.54 9.42 -4.78
CA SER A 488 -18.66 10.20 -6.01
C SER A 488 -17.90 11.53 -5.87
N LEU A 489 -17.13 11.92 -6.87
CA LEU A 489 -16.30 13.14 -6.85
C LEU A 489 -16.87 14.21 -7.81
N ARG A 490 -16.94 15.46 -7.37
CA ARG A 490 -17.44 16.59 -8.20
C ARG A 490 -16.71 17.89 -7.87
N GLY A 491 -16.72 18.81 -8.83
CA GLY A 491 -16.32 20.20 -8.63
C GLY A 491 -17.44 21.07 -8.05
N GLY A 492 -17.11 22.35 -7.85
CA GLY A 492 -18.08 23.38 -7.44
C GLY A 492 -18.64 23.20 -6.02
N GLN A 493 -18.00 22.39 -5.17
CA GLN A 493 -18.39 22.23 -3.78
C GLN A 493 -18.07 23.49 -2.97
N LYS A 494 -18.84 23.70 -1.91
CA LYS A 494 -18.61 24.76 -0.91
C LYS A 494 -18.39 24.12 0.44
N ASP A 495 -17.57 24.78 1.26
CA ASP A 495 -17.49 24.42 2.67
C ASP A 495 -18.76 24.85 3.43
N THR A 496 -18.86 24.43 4.69
CA THR A 496 -20.00 24.73 5.57
C THR A 496 -20.19 26.23 5.85
N ASP A 497 -19.18 27.06 5.57
CA ASP A 497 -19.25 28.52 5.68
C ASP A 497 -19.66 29.18 4.35
N GLY A 498 -19.95 28.38 3.33
CA GLY A 498 -20.39 28.83 2.01
C GLY A 498 -19.26 29.29 1.08
N LYS A 499 -17.99 29.09 1.45
CA LYS A 499 -16.84 29.44 0.60
C LYS A 499 -16.59 28.34 -0.41
N ALA A 500 -16.23 28.72 -1.64
CA ALA A 500 -15.89 27.76 -2.68
C ALA A 500 -14.63 26.97 -2.31
N ILE A 501 -14.65 25.66 -2.56
CA ILE A 501 -13.48 24.79 -2.46
C ILE A 501 -12.85 24.70 -3.84
N ASN A 502 -11.56 25.02 -3.96
CA ASN A 502 -10.84 25.06 -5.22
C ASN A 502 -10.41 23.66 -5.69
N SER A 503 -11.39 22.81 -5.99
CA SER A 503 -11.18 21.42 -6.38
C SER A 503 -12.30 20.93 -7.31
N GLU A 504 -11.92 20.16 -8.32
CA GLU A 504 -12.83 19.47 -9.24
C GLU A 504 -13.14 18.02 -8.82
N TRP A 505 -12.63 17.63 -7.64
CA TRP A 505 -12.51 16.24 -7.19
C TRP A 505 -12.94 16.05 -5.73
N MET A 506 -13.81 16.91 -5.21
CA MET A 506 -14.33 16.78 -3.85
C MET A 506 -15.33 15.63 -3.77
N PRO A 507 -15.23 14.73 -2.79
CA PRO A 507 -16.27 13.74 -2.55
C PRO A 507 -17.58 14.42 -2.13
N VAL A 508 -18.70 13.99 -2.72
CA VAL A 508 -20.03 14.55 -2.46
C VAL A 508 -20.98 13.56 -1.79
N ASP A 509 -20.64 12.27 -1.82
CA ASP A 509 -21.37 11.20 -1.17
C ASP A 509 -20.46 10.02 -0.85
N THR A 510 -20.97 9.06 -0.07
CA THR A 510 -20.32 7.78 0.21
C THR A 510 -21.36 6.65 0.22
N LYS A 511 -21.03 5.50 -0.38
CA LYS A 511 -21.85 4.29 -0.38
C LYS A 511 -20.99 3.03 -0.34
N ALA A 512 -21.50 1.93 0.20
CA ALA A 512 -20.79 0.65 0.16
C ALA A 512 -20.72 0.10 -1.28
N LEU A 513 -19.54 -0.38 -1.67
CA LEU A 513 -19.26 -1.04 -2.95
C LEU A 513 -19.18 -2.56 -2.79
N LEU A 514 -18.31 -3.01 -1.88
CA LEU A 514 -18.08 -4.40 -1.55
C LEU A 514 -18.06 -4.57 -0.05
N ALA A 515 -18.53 -5.70 0.44
CA ALA A 515 -18.51 -6.05 1.85
C ALA A 515 -17.98 -7.48 2.02
N GLY A 516 -17.16 -7.67 3.05
CA GLY A 516 -16.80 -8.99 3.53
C GLY A 516 -17.97 -9.69 4.22
N GLU A 517 -17.73 -10.89 4.71
CA GLU A 517 -18.74 -11.70 5.41
C GLU A 517 -18.11 -12.41 6.60
N ASP A 518 -18.56 -12.05 7.81
CA ASP A 518 -18.18 -12.76 9.04
C ASP A 518 -18.83 -14.15 9.06
N ILE A 519 -18.07 -15.17 9.47
CA ILE A 519 -18.54 -16.55 9.64
C ILE A 519 -18.10 -17.12 10.99
N ALA A 520 -18.72 -18.22 11.40
CA ALA A 520 -18.12 -19.06 12.43
C ALA A 520 -16.80 -19.67 11.90
N ALA A 521 -15.84 -19.91 12.78
CA ALA A 521 -14.55 -20.50 12.40
C ALA A 521 -14.73 -21.75 11.52
N ASP A 522 -14.12 -21.73 10.33
CA ASP A 522 -14.14 -22.86 9.41
C ASP A 522 -13.11 -23.94 9.78
N ALA A 523 -12.92 -24.93 8.91
CA ALA A 523 -12.00 -26.04 9.14
C ALA A 523 -10.50 -25.63 9.19
N LEU A 524 -10.14 -24.46 8.67
CA LEU A 524 -8.79 -23.90 8.77
C LEU A 524 -8.66 -22.90 9.91
N GLY A 525 -9.78 -22.39 10.42
CA GLY A 525 -9.86 -21.37 11.47
C GLY A 525 -10.29 -19.99 10.97
N ASN A 526 -10.62 -19.83 9.69
CA ASN A 526 -11.06 -18.55 9.14
C ASN A 526 -12.37 -18.12 9.81
N THR A 527 -12.46 -16.85 10.22
CA THR A 527 -13.70 -16.25 10.74
C THR A 527 -14.32 -15.23 9.78
N ALA A 528 -13.75 -15.09 8.59
CA ALA A 528 -14.37 -14.46 7.44
C ALA A 528 -14.49 -15.46 6.29
N ASN A 529 -15.51 -15.27 5.43
CA ASN A 529 -15.75 -16.14 4.29
C ASN A 529 -14.56 -16.06 3.30
N PRO A 530 -13.79 -17.15 3.12
CA PRO A 530 -12.57 -17.10 2.31
C PRO A 530 -12.84 -16.72 0.85
N ASP A 531 -14.06 -16.92 0.33
CA ASP A 531 -14.43 -16.59 -1.06
C ASP A 531 -14.90 -15.13 -1.24
N ARG A 532 -14.77 -14.29 -0.21
CA ARG A 532 -15.00 -12.84 -0.27
C ARG A 532 -13.76 -12.12 0.24
N ILE A 533 -13.76 -10.79 0.07
CA ILE A 533 -12.76 -9.95 0.74
C ILE A 533 -12.94 -10.04 2.26
N ALA A 534 -11.85 -9.96 3.02
CA ALA A 534 -11.88 -9.71 4.45
C ALA A 534 -10.84 -8.67 4.80
N ASN A 535 -11.24 -7.68 5.59
CA ASN A 535 -10.35 -6.63 6.08
C ASN A 535 -9.58 -5.98 4.93
N PRO A 536 -10.29 -5.39 3.95
CA PRO A 536 -9.65 -4.70 2.86
C PRO A 536 -8.80 -3.57 3.44
N ASP A 537 -7.58 -3.48 2.94
CA ASP A 537 -6.59 -2.53 3.39
C ASP A 537 -6.10 -1.80 2.14
N ASN A 538 -5.10 -2.37 1.47
CA ASN A 538 -4.39 -1.75 0.38
C ASN A 538 -5.29 -1.68 -0.88
N LEU A 539 -5.61 -0.47 -1.35
CA LEU A 539 -6.41 -0.25 -2.56
C LEU A 539 -5.62 0.42 -3.68
N LYS A 540 -5.70 -0.11 -4.90
CA LYS A 540 -5.22 0.57 -6.12
C LYS A 540 -6.11 0.32 -7.32
N PHE A 541 -6.39 1.39 -8.07
CA PHE A 541 -7.17 1.30 -9.28
C PHE A 541 -6.28 1.39 -10.53
N SER A 542 -6.57 0.52 -11.49
CA SER A 542 -6.01 0.57 -12.85
C SER A 542 -7.07 1.12 -13.80
N GLU A 543 -6.77 2.27 -14.43
CA GLU A 543 -7.67 2.88 -15.43
C GLU A 543 -7.76 2.01 -16.67
N LYS A 544 -6.60 1.52 -17.15
CA LYS A 544 -6.50 0.69 -18.35
C LYS A 544 -7.24 -0.63 -18.17
N LEU A 545 -7.03 -1.34 -17.05
CA LEU A 545 -7.65 -2.64 -16.79
C LEU A 545 -9.08 -2.55 -16.22
N ARG A 546 -9.55 -1.35 -15.87
CA ARG A 546 -10.86 -1.13 -15.22
C ARG A 546 -11.02 -1.97 -13.95
N THR A 547 -9.94 -2.08 -13.19
CA THR A 547 -9.83 -3.03 -12.07
C THR A 547 -9.37 -2.32 -10.80
N LEU A 548 -10.15 -2.50 -9.73
CA LEU A 548 -9.75 -2.19 -8.36
C LEU A 548 -9.05 -3.42 -7.78
N PHE A 549 -7.76 -3.27 -7.49
CA PHE A 549 -6.99 -4.24 -6.73
C PHE A 549 -7.13 -3.99 -5.24
N ILE A 550 -7.27 -5.07 -4.47
CA ILE A 550 -7.62 -5.05 -3.04
C ILE A 550 -6.69 -6.03 -2.32
N GLY A 551 -5.75 -5.52 -1.54
CA GLY A 551 -4.98 -6.28 -0.57
C GLY A 551 -5.74 -6.41 0.75
N GLU A 552 -5.59 -7.53 1.42
CA GLU A 552 -6.14 -7.79 2.75
C GLU A 552 -5.07 -7.69 3.84
N ASP A 553 -5.40 -6.99 4.93
CA ASP A 553 -4.80 -7.18 6.26
C ASP A 553 -5.86 -7.74 7.23
N SER A 554 -6.14 -9.03 7.08
CA SER A 554 -7.13 -9.74 7.88
C SER A 554 -6.51 -10.53 9.02
N SER A 555 -7.04 -10.28 10.21
CA SER A 555 -6.98 -11.21 11.35
C SER A 555 -8.10 -12.26 11.34
N GLN A 556 -8.80 -12.42 10.21
CA GLN A 556 -9.92 -13.37 10.03
C GLN A 556 -9.70 -14.39 8.91
N HIS A 557 -8.79 -14.13 7.97
CA HIS A 557 -8.29 -15.11 7.02
C HIS A 557 -6.92 -15.66 7.46
N VAL A 558 -6.75 -16.98 7.43
CA VAL A 558 -5.49 -17.66 7.74
C VAL A 558 -4.39 -17.29 6.76
N ASN A 559 -4.75 -17.20 5.47
CA ASN A 559 -3.93 -16.61 4.43
C ASN A 559 -4.69 -15.39 3.92
N ASN A 560 -4.09 -14.22 4.00
CA ASN A 560 -4.63 -13.05 3.33
C ASN A 560 -4.45 -13.15 1.81
N PHE A 561 -5.23 -12.36 1.08
CA PHE A 561 -5.29 -12.40 -0.38
C PHE A 561 -5.09 -11.03 -1.04
N LEU A 562 -4.70 -11.06 -2.31
CA LEU A 562 -4.86 -9.96 -3.24
C LEU A 562 -5.99 -10.30 -4.22
N TRP A 563 -6.95 -9.40 -4.34
CA TRP A 563 -8.10 -9.52 -5.23
C TRP A 563 -8.04 -8.53 -6.39
N ALA A 564 -8.67 -8.89 -7.51
CA ALA A 564 -8.97 -8.03 -8.63
C ALA A 564 -10.49 -7.92 -8.79
N TYR A 565 -11.03 -6.71 -8.62
CA TYR A 565 -12.43 -6.38 -8.84
C TYR A 565 -12.58 -5.53 -10.10
N ASN A 566 -13.12 -6.10 -11.18
CA ASN A 566 -13.43 -5.32 -12.37
C ASN A 566 -14.70 -4.49 -12.15
N VAL A 567 -14.61 -3.18 -12.26
CA VAL A 567 -15.71 -2.28 -11.89
C VAL A 567 -16.85 -2.27 -12.92
N ASP A 568 -16.57 -2.67 -14.16
CA ASP A 568 -17.55 -2.69 -15.25
C ASP A 568 -18.34 -4.01 -15.24
N THR A 569 -17.67 -5.15 -15.09
CA THR A 569 -18.29 -6.49 -15.06
C THR A 569 -18.71 -6.93 -13.66
N ARG A 570 -18.20 -6.26 -12.61
CA ARG A 570 -18.34 -6.61 -11.18
C ARG A 570 -17.74 -7.96 -10.81
N GLN A 571 -16.87 -8.51 -11.65
CA GLN A 571 -16.18 -9.75 -11.35
C GLN A 571 -15.12 -9.51 -10.27
N LEU A 572 -15.23 -10.23 -9.15
CA LEU A 572 -14.20 -10.34 -8.12
C LEU A 572 -13.38 -11.61 -8.37
N SER A 573 -12.05 -11.51 -8.36
CA SER A 573 -11.15 -12.65 -8.59
C SER A 573 -9.98 -12.62 -7.62
N ARG A 574 -9.77 -13.69 -6.86
CA ARG A 574 -8.55 -13.89 -6.07
C ARG A 574 -7.38 -14.09 -7.02
N ILE A 575 -6.36 -13.24 -6.97
CA ILE A 575 -5.23 -13.32 -7.90
C ILE A 575 -3.93 -13.75 -7.24
N MET A 576 -3.79 -13.59 -5.93
CA MET A 576 -2.61 -14.04 -5.17
C MET A 576 -2.99 -14.34 -3.72
N SER A 577 -2.29 -15.31 -3.12
CA SER A 577 -2.32 -15.62 -1.69
C SER A 577 -0.95 -15.33 -1.10
N ILE A 578 -0.90 -14.66 0.04
CA ILE A 578 0.36 -14.47 0.79
C ILE A 578 0.56 -15.58 1.82
N PRO A 579 1.79 -15.78 2.35
CA PRO A 579 2.05 -16.76 3.39
C PRO A 579 1.12 -16.58 4.59
N ALA A 580 0.75 -17.67 5.24
CA ALA A 580 -0.20 -17.65 6.35
C ALA A 580 0.29 -16.76 7.50
N GLY A 581 -0.64 -16.02 8.11
CA GLY A 581 -0.33 -15.02 9.13
C GLY A 581 0.45 -13.80 8.63
N GLY A 582 0.61 -13.61 7.31
CA GLY A 582 1.04 -12.34 6.73
C GLY A 582 -0.13 -11.63 6.05
N GLU A 583 0.10 -10.40 5.60
CA GLU A 583 -0.89 -9.55 4.89
C GLU A 583 -0.44 -9.16 3.47
N SER A 584 -1.36 -8.64 2.67
CA SER A 584 -1.14 -8.24 1.27
C SER A 584 -0.94 -6.73 1.14
N THR A 585 0.31 -6.29 1.12
CA THR A 585 0.65 -4.87 1.09
C THR A 585 1.54 -4.49 -0.12
N GLY A 586 2.04 -3.25 -0.16
CA GLY A 586 2.92 -2.72 -1.20
C GLY A 586 2.27 -2.64 -2.57
N LEU A 587 0.94 -2.50 -2.60
CA LEU A 587 0.15 -2.56 -3.81
C LEU A 587 0.36 -1.32 -4.68
N HIS A 588 0.74 -1.53 -5.94
CA HIS A 588 0.76 -0.48 -6.96
C HIS A 588 0.33 -1.03 -8.32
N ALA A 589 -0.74 -0.48 -8.89
CA ALA A 589 -1.22 -0.84 -10.21
C ALA A 589 -0.62 0.12 -11.25
N VAL A 590 0.17 -0.42 -12.17
CA VAL A 590 0.88 0.35 -13.20
C VAL A 590 0.30 -0.01 -14.55
N ASP A 591 -0.51 0.89 -15.10
CA ASP A 591 -1.11 0.69 -16.42
C ASP A 591 -0.04 0.55 -17.50
N GLU A 592 1.00 1.38 -17.45
CA GLU A 592 2.07 1.37 -18.43
C GLU A 592 3.37 2.05 -17.95
N ILE A 593 4.48 1.32 -18.03
CA ILE A 593 5.83 1.89 -18.01
C ILE A 593 6.62 1.30 -19.19
N ASN A 594 7.02 2.16 -20.12
CA ASN A 594 7.71 1.75 -21.36
C ASN A 594 6.97 0.66 -22.16
N GLY A 595 5.63 0.71 -22.17
CA GLY A 595 4.78 -0.25 -22.89
C GLY A 595 4.42 -1.52 -22.12
N TRP A 596 4.81 -1.65 -20.85
CA TRP A 596 4.53 -2.84 -20.02
C TRP A 596 3.66 -2.49 -18.82
N THR A 597 2.73 -3.40 -18.48
CA THR A 597 1.82 -3.29 -17.33
C THR A 597 2.36 -4.09 -16.14
N TYR A 598 2.21 -3.57 -14.92
CA TYR A 598 2.69 -4.22 -13.69
C TYR A 598 1.66 -4.13 -12.55
N ILE A 599 1.68 -5.12 -11.67
CA ILE A 599 0.99 -5.08 -10.37
C ILE A 599 2.06 -5.36 -9.31
N MET A 600 2.53 -4.31 -8.63
CA MET A 600 3.46 -4.45 -7.50
C MET A 600 2.71 -5.05 -6.32
N SER A 601 3.36 -5.94 -5.58
CA SER A 601 2.81 -6.53 -4.36
C SER A 601 3.93 -7.08 -3.50
N ASN A 602 3.89 -6.72 -2.23
CA ASN A 602 4.74 -7.26 -1.19
C ASN A 602 3.86 -8.07 -0.23
N PHE A 603 4.46 -8.66 0.79
CA PHE A 603 3.74 -9.12 1.96
C PHE A 603 4.55 -8.75 3.20
N GLN A 604 3.88 -8.58 4.33
CA GLN A 604 4.57 -8.40 5.61
C GLN A 604 4.33 -9.54 6.61
N HIS A 605 5.26 -9.62 7.57
CA HIS A 605 5.23 -10.37 8.84
C HIS A 605 4.73 -11.83 8.78
N ALA A 606 5.09 -12.55 7.71
CA ALA A 606 4.69 -13.95 7.51
C ALA A 606 4.83 -14.83 8.77
N GLY A 607 3.74 -15.51 9.11
CA GLY A 607 3.63 -16.31 10.33
C GLY A 607 3.45 -15.48 11.60
N ASP A 608 2.81 -14.31 11.52
CA ASP A 608 2.29 -13.63 12.69
C ASP A 608 1.04 -14.37 13.22
N TRP A 609 1.28 -15.21 14.22
CA TRP A 609 0.32 -16.21 14.65
C TRP A 609 -0.69 -15.64 15.65
N GLY A 610 -1.81 -15.15 15.14
CA GLY A 610 -3.02 -14.82 15.91
C GLY A 610 -3.91 -16.02 16.28
N GLY A 611 -5.04 -15.73 16.94
CA GLY A 611 -5.97 -16.73 17.50
C GLY A 611 -6.63 -17.65 16.46
N ILE A 612 -6.75 -17.23 15.20
CA ILE A 612 -7.35 -18.02 14.12
C ILE A 612 -6.43 -19.14 13.59
N HIS A 613 -5.13 -19.09 13.91
CA HIS A 613 -4.13 -19.97 13.29
C HIS A 613 -3.92 -21.30 14.01
N GLY A 614 -4.66 -21.57 15.09
CA GLY A 614 -4.43 -22.73 15.96
C GLY A 614 -4.46 -24.08 15.23
N VAL A 615 -5.24 -24.20 14.15
CA VAL A 615 -5.37 -25.44 13.36
C VAL A 615 -4.18 -25.68 12.43
N VAL A 616 -3.60 -24.61 11.88
CA VAL A 616 -2.60 -24.70 10.81
C VAL A 616 -1.16 -24.50 11.29
N LYS A 617 -0.97 -23.81 12.43
CA LYS A 617 0.32 -23.32 12.91
C LYS A 617 1.39 -24.40 12.98
N ASP A 618 1.10 -25.55 13.58
CA ASP A 618 2.09 -26.62 13.78
C ASP A 618 2.64 -27.17 12.45
N GLN A 619 1.82 -27.19 11.40
CA GLN A 619 2.22 -27.65 10.08
C GLN A 619 2.92 -26.56 9.25
N LEU A 620 2.52 -25.30 9.43
CA LEU A 620 3.01 -24.18 8.61
C LEU A 620 4.25 -23.47 9.19
N ASP A 621 4.39 -23.38 10.51
CA ASP A 621 5.50 -22.63 11.15
C ASP A 621 6.90 -23.12 10.73
N PRO A 622 7.18 -24.43 10.64
CA PRO A 622 8.47 -24.90 10.14
C PRO A 622 8.75 -24.48 8.69
N LEU A 623 7.72 -24.48 7.83
CA LEU A 623 7.83 -24.11 6.42
C LEU A 623 8.08 -22.61 6.27
N ILE A 624 7.31 -21.77 6.97
CA ILE A 624 7.47 -20.31 6.94
C ILE A 624 8.84 -19.92 7.48
N ARG A 625 9.31 -20.52 8.58
CA ARG A 625 10.66 -20.29 9.10
C ARG A 625 11.74 -20.61 8.07
N ALA A 626 11.59 -21.71 7.34
CA ALA A 626 12.53 -22.09 6.29
C ALA A 626 12.52 -21.13 5.10
N ASN A 627 11.34 -20.66 4.69
CA ASN A 627 11.17 -19.78 3.53
C ASN A 627 11.59 -18.33 3.82
N TYR A 628 11.45 -17.87 5.07
CA TYR A 628 11.46 -16.44 5.41
C TYR A 628 12.36 -16.11 6.60
N ARG A 629 13.57 -16.67 6.62
CA ARG A 629 14.63 -16.31 7.60
C ARG A 629 14.17 -16.41 9.06
N GLY A 630 13.45 -17.47 9.40
CA GLY A 630 12.91 -17.64 10.75
C GLY A 630 11.76 -16.67 11.07
N LYS A 631 11.01 -16.24 10.05
CA LYS A 631 9.93 -15.23 10.08
C LYS A 631 10.40 -13.76 10.12
N ALA A 632 11.71 -13.51 10.04
CA ALA A 632 12.26 -12.16 10.02
C ALA A 632 12.36 -11.55 8.62
N GLY A 633 12.11 -12.33 7.55
CA GLY A 633 12.21 -11.88 6.18
C GLY A 633 10.85 -11.75 5.50
N ALA A 634 10.73 -10.79 4.60
CA ALA A 634 9.54 -10.59 3.78
C ALA A 634 9.93 -10.24 2.34
N ALA A 635 9.09 -10.61 1.38
CA ALA A 635 9.40 -10.41 -0.03
C ALA A 635 8.88 -9.05 -0.53
N VAL A 636 9.75 -8.36 -1.28
CA VAL A 636 9.37 -7.18 -2.08
C VAL A 636 9.39 -7.58 -3.54
N GLY A 637 8.29 -7.34 -4.27
CA GLY A 637 8.16 -7.88 -5.61
C GLY A 637 6.94 -7.40 -6.39
N TYR A 638 6.60 -8.18 -7.42
CA TYR A 638 5.49 -7.86 -8.31
C TYR A 638 4.91 -9.14 -8.95
N LEU A 639 3.66 -9.06 -9.39
CA LEU A 639 3.06 -10.09 -10.25
C LEU A 639 3.60 -9.93 -11.67
N THR A 640 4.12 -11.02 -12.22
CA THR A 640 4.69 -11.11 -13.58
C THR A 640 3.80 -11.92 -14.50
N GLY A 641 3.67 -11.50 -15.76
CA GLY A 641 3.19 -12.36 -16.83
C GLY A 641 4.26 -13.35 -17.32
N THR A 642 3.86 -14.58 -17.66
CA THR A 642 4.75 -15.59 -18.26
C THR A 642 4.34 -15.90 -19.70
N PRO A 643 5.28 -15.91 -20.68
CA PRO A 643 6.72 -15.71 -20.54
C PRO A 643 7.18 -14.23 -20.45
N SER A 644 6.31 -13.28 -20.78
CA SER A 644 6.57 -11.83 -20.79
C SER A 644 5.47 -11.05 -20.07
N GLN A 645 5.76 -9.80 -19.69
CA GLN A 645 4.75 -8.90 -19.14
C GLN A 645 3.64 -8.61 -20.16
N PRO A 646 2.44 -8.23 -19.69
CA PRO A 646 1.39 -7.73 -20.56
C PRO A 646 1.81 -6.42 -21.23
N ARG A 647 1.61 -6.35 -22.55
CA ARG A 647 1.69 -5.14 -23.37
C ARG A 647 0.31 -4.91 -23.96
N LEU A 648 -0.37 -3.86 -23.49
CA LEU A 648 -1.80 -3.66 -23.70
C LEU A 648 -2.08 -2.43 -24.58
N GLY A 649 -1.20 -2.12 -25.53
CA GLY A 649 -1.24 -0.90 -26.35
C GLY A 649 0.05 -0.12 -26.17
#